data_AF-A0A1S0Z5C3-F1
#
_entry.id   AF-A0A1S0Z5C3-F1
#
_cell.length_a   1.000
_cell.length_b   1.000
_cell.length_c   1.000
_cell.angle_alpha   90.00
_cell.angle_beta   90.00
_cell.angle_gamma   90.00
#
_symmetry.space_group_name_H-M   'P 1'
#
loop_
_entity.id
_entity.type
_entity.pdbx_description
1 polymer ?
#
loop_
_entity_poly.entity_id
_entity_poly.type
_entity_poly.pdbx_seq_one_letter_code
_entity_poly.pdbx_strand_id
1 'polypeptide(L)'
;MNGLVLGLDIGIASVGVGILEKNSGKIVHASSRIFPAATADNNVERRKNRQARRLHRRKKHRGVRLKDLFEDYGLLTDFSKVSINLNPYRLRVDGLDQQLTNEELFIALKNIVKRRGISYLDDASEDGGTVSSDYGKAVEENRKLLAEKTPGQIQLERFEKYGQLRGDFTVVENGEKCRLINVFSTSAYKKEAERILRKQQDFNNQITDEFIEDYLKILTGKRKYYHGPGNEKSRTDYGRYTTHKDSKGEYVTLDNIFGVLIGKCTFYPNEYRASKASYTAQEFNLLNDLNNLTVPTETKKLSEEQKKTIIEYAKSAKTLGASTLLKYIAKMIDTSVDQIRGYRVDVNNKPEIHTFEVYRKMQSLETISVGELSRNVLDELAHILTLNTEREGIEEAINTKLKDSFSQDQVLELVQFRKNNSSLFSKGLHNFSLKLMMELIPELYETSEEQMTILTRLGKQKSKETSKRTKYIDEKELTEEIYNPVVAKSVRQAIKIINEATKKHGIFDNIVIEMARENNEEDAKKDYIKRQKANQDEKYAAMEKAAFQYNGKKELPDSIFHGHKELATKIRLWHQQGEKCLYTGKNIPISDLIHNQYMYEIDHILPLSLSFDDSLSNKVLVLATANQEKGQRTPFQALDSMDDAWSYREFKSYVKESKLLGNKKKEYLLTEEDISKIEVKQKFIERNLVDTRYSSRVVLNALQDFYKAHKFDTTISVVRGQFTSQLRRKWRLEKSRETYHHHAVDALIIAASSQLRLWKKQNNPLIAYKEGQFVDSETGEIISLSDDEYKELVFKAPYDHFVDTLSSKTFEDSILFSYQVDSKFNRKISDATIYATRKAKLDKEKKEYTYTLGKIKDIYSLGTKTPSKTGFYKFLDLYNKDKSQFLMFQKDRKTWDEVIEKIIEQYRPFKEYDKTGNLVDFNPFEKYRQENGPIRKYSKKGNGPEIKSLKYYDNKLGNHIDITPDGSDNQVVLQSLKPWRTDVYFNHQTKKYELMGLKYSDLSFEKGSGKYSISIEKYNSIKIIEGVDEQSEFKFTLYKNDLILIKDVEKGQEQLFRFLSRNNKGKQQVQLKPLNKSDFEKGEKLIDIFDTVPNSTTQCVKGLNKSNISIFKVKTDVLGNKHFIKKEGDEPKLKFKK
;
A
#
# COMPACT_ATOMS: atom_id res chain seq x y z
N MET A 1 -3.53 3.31 -45.08
CA MET A 1 -2.38 2.54 -44.56
C MET A 1 -1.11 3.31 -44.85
N ASN A 2 -0.23 3.48 -43.85
CA ASN A 2 1.03 4.23 -43.96
C ASN A 2 2.27 3.32 -44.10
N GLY A 3 2.08 1.99 -44.14
CA GLY A 3 3.18 1.04 -44.29
C GLY A 3 4.03 0.85 -43.03
N LEU A 4 3.61 1.36 -41.87
CA LEU A 4 4.39 1.36 -40.63
C LEU A 4 3.76 0.46 -39.55
N VAL A 5 4.64 -0.17 -38.76
CA VAL A 5 4.29 -0.99 -37.59
C VAL A 5 4.84 -0.33 -36.33
N LEU A 6 3.99 -0.13 -35.33
CA LEU A 6 4.36 0.39 -34.01
C LEU A 6 4.37 -0.76 -32.99
N GLY A 7 5.51 -1.02 -32.37
CA GLY A 7 5.66 -1.92 -31.23
C GLY A 7 5.76 -1.17 -29.91
N LEU A 8 5.10 -1.69 -28.87
CA LEU A 8 5.10 -1.12 -27.51
C LEU A 8 5.41 -2.17 -26.45
N ASP A 9 6.50 -1.93 -25.70
CA ASP A 9 6.83 -2.62 -24.46
C ASP A 9 6.34 -1.77 -23.28
N ILE A 10 5.18 -2.10 -22.70
CA ILE A 10 4.55 -1.29 -21.64
C ILE A 10 4.93 -1.85 -20.27
N GLY A 11 5.72 -1.09 -19.51
CA GLY A 11 6.10 -1.39 -18.14
C GLY A 11 5.47 -0.47 -17.09
N ILE A 12 5.81 -0.73 -15.81
CA ILE A 12 5.36 0.09 -14.66
C ILE A 12 6.11 1.43 -14.52
N ALA A 13 7.29 1.55 -15.12
CA ALA A 13 8.21 2.69 -15.01
C ALA A 13 8.78 3.13 -16.36
N SER A 14 8.46 2.42 -17.42
CA SER A 14 8.96 2.67 -18.76
C SER A 14 7.94 2.24 -19.80
N VAL A 15 8.01 2.87 -20.97
CA VAL A 15 7.38 2.37 -22.20
C VAL A 15 8.43 2.39 -23.29
N GLY A 16 8.79 1.22 -23.82
CA GLY A 16 9.61 1.08 -25.01
C GLY A 16 8.79 1.34 -26.27
N VAL A 17 9.38 2.02 -27.24
CA VAL A 17 8.73 2.40 -28.51
C VAL A 17 9.65 2.01 -29.66
N GLY A 18 9.12 1.23 -30.60
CA GLY A 18 9.80 0.85 -31.84
C GLY A 18 8.87 1.03 -33.03
N ILE A 19 9.32 1.72 -34.07
CA ILE A 19 8.59 1.90 -35.33
C ILE A 19 9.46 1.37 -36.47
N LEU A 20 8.89 0.49 -37.29
CA LEU A 20 9.56 -0.04 -38.48
C LEU A 20 8.65 -0.02 -39.70
N GLU A 21 9.27 0.04 -40.88
CA GLU A 21 8.58 -0.15 -42.16
C GLU A 21 8.21 -1.63 -42.34
N LYS A 22 6.93 -1.89 -42.63
CA LYS A 22 6.36 -3.25 -42.74
C LYS A 22 7.09 -4.13 -43.76
N ASN A 23 7.48 -3.56 -44.90
CA ASN A 23 8.06 -4.31 -46.02
C ASN A 23 9.58 -4.43 -45.93
N SER A 24 10.28 -3.34 -45.63
CA SER A 24 11.75 -3.28 -45.65
C SER A 24 12.39 -3.67 -44.31
N GLY A 25 11.66 -3.57 -43.20
CA GLY A 25 12.23 -3.75 -41.86
C GLY A 25 13.07 -2.57 -41.37
N LYS A 26 13.16 -1.49 -42.15
CA LYS A 26 13.90 -0.29 -41.80
C LYS A 26 13.34 0.31 -40.51
N ILE A 27 14.22 0.53 -39.53
CA ILE A 27 13.86 1.16 -38.26
C ILE A 27 13.65 2.66 -38.50
N VAL A 28 12.43 3.13 -38.27
CA VAL A 28 12.04 4.55 -38.43
C VAL A 28 12.24 5.31 -37.13
N HIS A 29 11.97 4.68 -35.98
CA HIS A 29 12.09 5.31 -34.67
C HIS A 29 12.32 4.27 -33.58
N ALA A 30 13.20 4.57 -32.64
CA ALA A 30 13.44 3.75 -31.45
C ALA A 30 13.62 4.67 -30.23
N SER A 31 12.80 4.49 -29.19
CA SER A 31 12.93 5.31 -27.99
C SER A 31 12.45 4.62 -26.71
N SER A 32 13.00 5.05 -25.59
CA SER A 32 12.59 4.63 -24.25
C SER A 32 12.00 5.81 -23.48
N ARG A 33 10.69 5.76 -23.21
CA ARG A 33 10.01 6.71 -22.32
C ARG A 33 10.16 6.22 -20.88
N ILE A 34 10.89 6.97 -20.05
CA ILE A 34 11.11 6.64 -18.64
C ILE A 34 10.32 7.57 -17.74
N PHE A 35 9.64 7.01 -16.75
CA PHE A 35 8.91 7.77 -15.74
C PHE A 35 9.06 7.11 -14.38
N PRO A 36 9.12 7.88 -13.28
CA PRO A 36 9.10 7.29 -11.96
C PRO A 36 7.84 6.43 -11.83
N ALA A 37 8.01 5.14 -11.56
CA ALA A 37 6.91 4.27 -11.18
C ALA A 37 6.05 5.01 -10.16
N ALA A 38 4.74 5.10 -10.38
CA ALA A 38 3.84 5.67 -9.39
C ALA A 38 3.74 4.69 -8.23
N THR A 39 4.78 4.57 -7.38
CA THR A 39 4.78 3.58 -6.32
C THR A 39 3.57 3.78 -5.42
N ALA A 40 2.81 2.69 -5.21
CA ALA A 40 1.72 2.68 -4.25
C ALA A 40 2.20 3.19 -2.88
N ASP A 41 3.47 2.97 -2.55
CA ASP A 41 4.14 3.30 -1.28
C ASP A 41 4.09 4.76 -0.92
N ASN A 42 4.37 5.67 -1.87
CA ASN A 42 4.28 7.10 -1.59
C ASN A 42 2.84 7.50 -1.24
N ASN A 43 1.84 6.84 -1.83
CA ASN A 43 0.44 7.06 -1.49
C ASN A 43 0.05 6.36 -0.18
N VAL A 44 0.63 5.20 0.13
CA VAL A 44 0.48 4.50 1.42
C VAL A 44 1.06 5.35 2.55
N GLU A 45 2.28 5.88 2.41
CA GLU A 45 2.90 6.81 3.36
C GLU A 45 2.05 8.07 3.50
N ARG A 46 1.57 8.65 2.39
CA ARG A 46 0.62 9.78 2.40
C ARG A 46 -0.66 9.45 3.17
N ARG A 47 -1.23 8.24 3.00
CA ARG A 47 -2.44 7.76 3.68
C ARG A 47 -2.18 7.58 5.17
N LYS A 48 -1.10 6.88 5.55
CA LYS A 48 -0.66 6.68 6.93
C LYS A 48 -0.47 8.01 7.66
N ASN A 49 0.28 8.94 7.07
CA ASN A 49 0.50 10.26 7.65
C ASN A 49 -0.80 11.08 7.75
N ARG A 50 -1.71 11.00 6.77
CA ARG A 50 -3.04 11.64 6.83
C ARG A 50 -3.89 11.09 7.96
N GLN A 51 -3.90 9.77 8.15
CA GLN A 51 -4.63 9.11 9.24
C GLN A 51 -4.04 9.49 10.61
N ALA A 52 -2.71 9.44 10.76
CA ALA A 52 -2.01 9.85 11.98
C ALA A 52 -2.33 11.30 12.36
N ARG A 53 -2.29 12.24 11.40
CA ARG A 53 -2.70 13.64 11.63
C ARG A 53 -4.15 13.74 12.11
N ARG A 54 -5.09 12.97 11.53
CA ARG A 54 -6.50 12.95 11.97
C ARG A 54 -6.64 12.43 13.40
N LEU A 55 -5.93 11.36 13.75
CA LEU A 55 -5.93 10.79 15.11
C LEU A 55 -5.39 11.81 16.12
N HIS A 56 -4.23 12.41 15.84
CA HIS A 56 -3.62 13.41 16.70
C HIS A 56 -4.49 14.66 16.83
N ARG A 57 -5.03 15.18 15.72
CA ARG A 57 -5.96 16.33 15.71
C ARG A 57 -7.18 16.06 16.57
N ARG A 58 -7.83 14.90 16.40
CA ARG A 58 -9.02 14.53 17.19
C ARG A 58 -8.69 14.32 18.66
N LYS A 59 -7.52 13.74 18.97
CA LYS A 59 -7.04 13.62 20.36
C LYS A 59 -6.83 14.99 21.01
N LYS A 60 -6.19 15.94 20.31
CA LYS A 60 -6.05 17.33 20.77
C LYS A 60 -7.43 17.98 20.94
N HIS A 61 -8.29 17.86 19.95
CA HIS A 61 -9.62 18.47 19.95
C HIS A 61 -10.54 17.92 21.05
N ARG A 62 -10.43 16.65 21.45
CA ARG A 62 -11.16 16.17 22.64
C ARG A 62 -10.73 16.88 23.92
N GLY A 63 -9.44 17.19 24.07
CA GLY A 63 -8.95 17.98 25.19
C GLY A 63 -9.42 19.44 25.15
N VAL A 64 -9.67 19.99 23.95
CA VAL A 64 -10.31 21.31 23.78
C VAL A 64 -11.78 21.24 24.15
N ARG A 65 -12.54 20.28 23.62
CA ARG A 65 -13.96 20.09 23.99
C ARG A 65 -14.19 19.86 25.48
N LEU A 66 -13.24 19.20 26.15
CA LEU A 66 -13.29 19.06 27.61
C LEU A 66 -13.07 20.40 28.32
N LYS A 67 -12.19 21.25 27.78
CA LYS A 67 -11.97 22.62 28.27
C LYS A 67 -13.25 23.43 28.12
N ASP A 68 -13.80 23.44 26.91
CA ASP A 68 -15.04 24.15 26.56
C ASP A 68 -16.19 23.68 27.49
N LEU A 69 -16.33 22.37 27.72
CA LEU A 69 -17.34 21.82 28.64
C LEU A 69 -17.18 22.33 30.08
N PHE A 70 -15.95 22.46 30.60
CA PHE A 70 -15.72 23.03 31.94
C PHE A 70 -16.02 24.53 32.01
N GLU A 71 -15.81 25.26 30.91
CA GLU A 71 -16.16 26.69 30.80
C GLU A 71 -17.69 26.87 30.75
N ASP A 72 -18.38 26.09 29.91
CA ASP A 72 -19.82 26.17 29.68
C ASP A 72 -20.63 25.90 30.97
N TYR A 73 -20.16 24.97 31.81
CA TYR A 73 -20.77 24.66 33.10
C TYR A 73 -20.21 25.47 34.28
N GLY A 74 -19.31 26.44 34.01
CA GLY A 74 -18.76 27.33 35.05
C GLY A 74 -17.86 26.67 36.08
N LEU A 75 -17.40 25.43 35.84
CA LEU A 75 -16.55 24.67 36.76
C LEU A 75 -15.12 25.23 36.80
N LEU A 76 -14.59 25.68 35.66
CA LEU A 76 -13.26 26.26 35.58
C LEU A 76 -13.16 27.25 34.41
N THR A 77 -12.69 28.46 34.69
CA THR A 77 -12.61 29.54 33.69
C THR A 77 -11.18 29.95 33.34
N ASP A 78 -10.21 29.79 34.26
CA ASP A 78 -8.80 30.10 34.02
C ASP A 78 -7.93 28.84 33.95
N PHE A 79 -7.67 28.38 32.72
CA PHE A 79 -6.86 27.20 32.46
C PHE A 79 -5.35 27.47 32.44
N SER A 80 -4.93 28.74 32.54
CA SER A 80 -3.51 29.10 32.56
C SER A 80 -2.83 28.71 33.88
N LYS A 81 -3.62 28.67 34.95
CA LYS A 81 -3.17 28.32 36.31
C LYS A 81 -3.17 26.82 36.59
N VAL A 82 -3.78 26.00 35.72
CA VAL A 82 -3.89 24.56 35.91
C VAL A 82 -2.50 23.92 35.96
N SER A 83 -2.19 23.29 37.08
CA SER A 83 -0.92 22.59 37.28
C SER A 83 -0.74 21.43 36.31
N ILE A 84 0.47 21.29 35.80
CA ILE A 84 0.89 20.15 34.97
C ILE A 84 1.70 19.10 35.74
N ASN A 85 1.93 19.34 37.04
CA ASN A 85 2.83 18.56 37.89
C ASN A 85 2.10 17.69 38.93
N LEU A 86 0.77 17.84 39.07
CA LEU A 86 -0.02 16.93 39.91
C LEU A 86 -0.07 15.53 39.30
N ASN A 87 -0.21 14.51 40.14
CA ASN A 87 -0.31 13.12 39.69
C ASN A 87 -1.76 12.80 39.29
N PRO A 88 -2.11 12.77 37.99
CA PRO A 88 -3.48 12.52 37.57
C PRO A 88 -3.98 11.11 37.91
N TYR A 89 -3.09 10.14 38.11
CA TYR A 89 -3.49 8.78 38.46
C TYR A 89 -3.91 8.70 39.92
N ARG A 90 -3.22 9.44 40.79
CA ARG A 90 -3.61 9.57 42.20
C ARG A 90 -4.96 10.28 42.34
N LEU A 91 -5.11 11.43 41.67
CA LEU A 91 -6.37 12.17 41.64
C LEU A 91 -7.56 11.35 41.11
N ARG A 92 -7.33 10.48 40.12
CA ARG A 92 -8.37 9.56 39.61
C ARG A 92 -8.81 8.52 40.63
N VAL A 93 -7.90 8.07 41.50
CA VAL A 93 -8.22 7.13 42.59
C VAL A 93 -8.89 7.88 43.73
N ASP A 94 -8.33 8.99 44.17
CA ASP A 94 -8.88 9.80 45.26
C ASP A 94 -10.31 10.26 44.90
N GLY A 95 -10.56 10.69 43.66
CA GLY A 95 -11.88 11.11 43.19
C GLY A 95 -12.94 10.01 43.08
N LEU A 96 -12.62 8.75 43.33
CA LEU A 96 -13.62 7.68 43.47
C LEU A 96 -14.35 7.75 44.80
N ASP A 97 -13.71 8.30 45.84
CA ASP A 97 -14.22 8.26 47.21
C ASP A 97 -14.18 9.64 47.91
N GLN A 98 -13.27 10.53 47.53
CA GLN A 98 -12.99 11.82 48.15
C GLN A 98 -13.36 12.99 47.22
N GLN A 99 -13.61 14.16 47.81
CA GLN A 99 -13.84 15.40 47.06
C GLN A 99 -12.57 15.86 46.36
N LEU A 100 -12.67 16.18 45.07
CA LEU A 100 -11.62 16.86 44.31
C LEU A 100 -11.98 18.33 44.08
N THR A 101 -10.98 19.19 44.00
CA THR A 101 -11.17 20.54 43.46
C THR A 101 -11.51 20.48 41.96
N ASN A 102 -12.13 21.53 41.42
CA ASN A 102 -12.46 21.60 40.00
C ASN A 102 -11.20 21.49 39.10
N GLU A 103 -10.07 22.02 39.57
CA GLU A 103 -8.77 21.86 38.88
C GLU A 103 -8.31 20.40 38.86
N GLU A 104 -8.34 19.72 40.00
CA GLU A 104 -7.94 18.32 40.13
C GLU A 104 -8.84 17.39 39.32
N LEU A 105 -10.16 17.62 39.37
CA LEU A 105 -11.13 16.90 38.55
C LEU A 105 -10.84 17.11 37.07
N PHE A 106 -10.57 18.34 36.62
CA PHE A 106 -10.18 18.59 35.24
C PHE A 106 -8.91 17.83 34.84
N ILE A 107 -7.89 17.79 35.71
CA ILE A 107 -6.64 17.06 35.47
C ILE A 107 -6.89 15.55 35.33
N ALA A 108 -7.71 14.98 36.21
CA ALA A 108 -8.11 13.57 36.20
C ALA A 108 -8.83 13.21 34.88
N LEU A 109 -9.89 13.95 34.53
CA LEU A 109 -10.69 13.71 33.33
C LEU A 109 -9.89 13.95 32.04
N LYS A 110 -9.04 14.99 32.00
CA LYS A 110 -8.15 15.27 30.86
C LYS A 110 -7.13 14.16 30.64
N ASN A 111 -6.68 13.50 31.70
CA ASN A 111 -5.81 12.33 31.60
C ASN A 111 -6.53 11.17 30.89
N ILE A 112 -7.76 10.86 31.30
CA ILE A 112 -8.60 9.79 30.75
C ILE A 112 -8.90 10.06 29.26
N VAL A 113 -9.36 11.27 28.91
CA VAL A 113 -9.71 11.66 27.52
C VAL A 113 -8.52 11.57 26.56
N LYS A 114 -7.29 11.84 27.04
CA LYS A 114 -6.07 11.71 26.26
C LYS A 114 -5.76 10.24 25.90
N ARG A 115 -6.23 9.26 26.68
CA ARG A 115 -5.94 7.82 26.49
C ARG A 115 -7.12 6.91 26.85
N ARG A 116 -8.22 7.11 26.15
CA ARG A 116 -9.51 6.42 26.29
C ARG A 116 -9.58 4.92 25.92
N GLY A 117 -8.45 4.21 25.91
CA GLY A 117 -8.44 2.77 25.59
C GLY A 117 -8.79 2.40 24.14
N ILE A 118 -9.04 1.11 23.94
CA ILE A 118 -9.48 0.49 22.67
C ILE A 118 -10.87 -0.12 22.84
N SER A 119 -11.74 0.02 21.83
CA SER A 119 -13.15 -0.35 21.97
C SER A 119 -13.54 -1.67 21.31
N TYR A 120 -12.63 -2.34 20.60
CA TYR A 120 -12.92 -3.67 20.03
C TYR A 120 -12.62 -4.79 21.04
N LEU A 121 -11.92 -4.47 22.15
CA LEU A 121 -11.76 -5.41 23.26
C LEU A 121 -13.07 -5.67 24.00
N ASP A 122 -14.04 -4.77 23.82
CA ASP A 122 -15.39 -4.87 24.39
C ASP A 122 -16.22 -5.96 23.69
N ASP A 123 -15.82 -6.38 22.48
CA ASP A 123 -16.54 -7.38 21.67
C ASP A 123 -15.97 -8.81 21.82
N ALA A 124 -14.97 -9.01 22.68
CA ALA A 124 -14.32 -10.32 22.90
C ALA A 124 -14.90 -11.00 24.15
N SER A 125 -15.38 -12.25 24.02
CA SER A 125 -16.09 -13.03 25.04
C SER A 125 -15.26 -13.37 26.30
N GLU A 126 -15.96 -13.62 27.42
CA GLU A 126 -15.43 -13.86 28.78
C GLU A 126 -14.88 -15.28 29.04
N ASP A 127 -15.09 -16.25 28.15
CA ASP A 127 -14.64 -17.63 28.39
C ASP A 127 -13.14 -17.82 28.12
N GLY A 128 -12.38 -17.94 29.21
CA GLY A 128 -10.93 -18.00 29.26
C GLY A 128 -10.31 -19.29 28.72
N GLY A 129 -9.47 -19.15 27.69
CA GLY A 129 -8.41 -20.10 27.33
C GLY A 129 -7.06 -19.68 27.92
N THR A 130 -6.20 -20.65 28.24
CA THR A 130 -4.87 -20.44 28.83
C THR A 130 -3.92 -19.72 27.85
N VAL A 131 -3.70 -18.44 28.11
CA VAL A 131 -2.97 -17.52 27.24
C VAL A 131 -1.45 -17.80 27.16
N SER A 132 -0.93 -18.11 25.96
CA SER A 132 0.50 -18.45 25.77
C SER A 132 1.46 -17.28 25.47
N SER A 133 0.96 -16.09 25.12
CA SER A 133 1.77 -14.93 24.67
C SER A 133 1.91 -13.82 25.71
N ASP A 134 3.07 -13.17 25.80
CA ASP A 134 3.31 -12.18 26.87
C ASP A 134 2.46 -10.90 26.77
N TYR A 135 2.12 -10.42 25.56
CA TYR A 135 1.16 -9.32 25.36
C TYR A 135 -0.26 -9.76 25.69
N GLY A 136 -0.59 -11.00 25.32
CA GLY A 136 -1.85 -11.63 25.69
C GLY A 136 -2.01 -11.69 27.18
N LYS A 137 -1.02 -12.25 27.88
CA LYS A 137 -0.95 -12.31 29.33
C LYS A 137 -1.03 -10.92 29.93
N ALA A 138 -0.36 -9.91 29.37
CA ALA A 138 -0.41 -8.53 29.87
C ALA A 138 -1.81 -7.87 29.77
N VAL A 139 -2.52 -8.08 28.65
CA VAL A 139 -3.88 -7.55 28.46
C VAL A 139 -4.91 -8.36 29.25
N GLU A 140 -4.74 -9.67 29.33
CA GLU A 140 -5.58 -10.55 30.13
C GLU A 140 -5.39 -10.27 31.63
N GLU A 141 -4.16 -10.03 32.06
CA GLU A 141 -3.87 -9.56 33.42
C GLU A 141 -4.55 -8.22 33.70
N ASN A 142 -4.53 -7.28 32.74
CA ASN A 142 -5.34 -6.07 32.87
C ASN A 142 -6.83 -6.39 33.02
N ARG A 143 -7.39 -7.35 32.24
CA ARG A 143 -8.81 -7.74 32.33
C ARG A 143 -9.15 -8.38 33.67
N LYS A 144 -8.31 -9.27 34.18
CA LYS A 144 -8.46 -9.88 35.51
C LYS A 144 -8.48 -8.81 36.60
N LEU A 145 -7.50 -7.91 36.58
CA LEU A 145 -7.44 -6.79 37.51
C LEU A 145 -8.64 -5.84 37.37
N LEU A 146 -9.21 -5.70 36.17
CA LEU A 146 -10.40 -4.88 35.91
C LEU A 146 -11.69 -5.42 36.52
N ALA A 147 -11.71 -6.68 36.99
CA ALA A 147 -12.86 -7.22 37.72
C ALA A 147 -13.07 -6.51 39.07
N GLU A 148 -11.97 -6.16 39.76
CA GLU A 148 -12.00 -5.55 41.09
C GLU A 148 -11.59 -4.07 41.07
N LYS A 149 -10.72 -3.67 40.12
CA LYS A 149 -10.07 -2.36 40.10
C LYS A 149 -10.39 -1.57 38.85
N THR A 150 -10.40 -0.25 38.96
CA THR A 150 -10.47 0.66 37.82
C THR A 150 -9.12 0.74 37.09
N PRO A 151 -9.09 1.15 35.80
CA PRO A 151 -7.84 1.43 35.11
C PRO A 151 -6.94 2.43 35.87
N GLY A 152 -7.52 3.42 36.56
CA GLY A 152 -6.80 4.40 37.38
C GLY A 152 -6.04 3.77 38.54
N GLN A 153 -6.70 2.88 39.29
CA GLN A 153 -6.10 2.14 40.41
C GLN A 153 -4.94 1.26 39.92
N ILE A 154 -5.16 0.47 38.86
CA ILE A 154 -4.11 -0.39 38.28
C ILE A 154 -2.91 0.44 37.82
N GLN A 155 -3.15 1.60 37.21
CA GLN A 155 -2.09 2.48 36.75
C GLN A 155 -1.31 3.15 37.88
N LEU A 156 -1.99 3.51 38.98
CA LEU A 156 -1.36 4.09 40.16
C LEU A 156 -0.49 3.04 40.86
N GLU A 157 -0.99 1.83 41.08
CA GLU A 157 -0.24 0.73 41.68
C GLU A 157 1.04 0.41 40.88
N ARG A 158 0.94 0.39 39.55
CA ARG A 158 2.12 0.22 38.68
C ARG A 158 3.11 1.37 38.81
N PHE A 159 2.62 2.59 38.96
CA PHE A 159 3.47 3.75 39.12
C PHE A 159 4.22 3.72 40.46
N GLU A 160 3.52 3.39 41.55
CA GLU A 160 4.10 3.30 42.89
C GLU A 160 5.08 2.10 43.00
N LYS A 161 4.71 0.94 42.43
CA LYS A 161 5.51 -0.29 42.51
C LYS A 161 6.72 -0.30 41.59
N TYR A 162 6.58 0.17 40.34
CA TYR A 162 7.63 0.04 39.31
C TYR A 162 8.22 1.38 38.85
N GLY A 163 7.69 2.52 39.32
CA GLY A 163 8.11 3.85 38.88
C GLY A 163 7.74 4.20 37.43
N GLN A 164 7.01 3.32 36.72
CA GLN A 164 6.60 3.51 35.34
C GLN A 164 5.25 2.86 35.05
N LEU A 165 4.50 3.48 34.13
CA LEU A 165 3.18 3.02 33.69
C LEU A 165 3.01 3.07 32.17
N ARG A 166 3.98 3.62 31.44
CA ARG A 166 3.81 4.00 30.03
C ARG A 166 4.39 2.93 29.11
N GLY A 167 3.67 2.66 28.01
CA GLY A 167 4.17 1.80 26.95
C GLY A 167 3.96 0.33 27.28
N ASP A 168 4.91 -0.48 26.83
CA ASP A 168 5.04 -1.92 27.02
C ASP A 168 6.42 -2.13 27.66
N PHE A 169 6.45 -2.72 28.85
CA PHE A 169 7.67 -2.88 29.64
C PHE A 169 7.63 -4.17 30.46
N THR A 170 8.81 -4.73 30.69
CA THR A 170 9.00 -5.94 31.51
C THR A 170 9.34 -5.56 32.94
N VAL A 171 8.73 -6.27 33.89
CA VAL A 171 9.03 -6.23 35.33
C VAL A 171 9.43 -7.63 35.78
N VAL A 172 10.12 -7.74 36.91
CA VAL A 172 10.43 -9.03 37.53
C VAL A 172 9.60 -9.15 38.79
N GLU A 173 8.77 -10.18 38.88
CA GLU A 173 7.97 -10.50 40.06
C GLU A 173 8.22 -11.95 40.46
N ASN A 174 8.55 -12.18 41.73
CA ASN A 174 8.84 -13.52 42.27
C ASN A 174 9.90 -14.31 41.48
N GLY A 175 10.86 -13.61 40.87
CA GLY A 175 11.90 -14.22 40.04
C GLY A 175 11.51 -14.45 38.57
N GLU A 176 10.25 -14.23 38.21
CA GLU A 176 9.74 -14.37 36.84
C GLU A 176 9.62 -13.02 36.13
N LYS A 177 9.96 -12.99 34.84
CA LYS A 177 9.78 -11.80 33.99
C LYS A 177 8.31 -11.73 33.56
N CYS A 178 7.61 -10.70 34.04
CA CYS A 178 6.23 -10.40 33.64
C CYS A 178 6.22 -9.15 32.74
N ARG A 179 5.47 -9.20 31.64
CA ARG A 179 5.32 -8.08 30.70
C ARG A 179 4.03 -7.33 31.00
N LEU A 180 4.10 -6.00 31.11
CA LEU A 180 2.96 -5.14 31.43
C LEU A 180 2.72 -4.13 30.31
N ILE A 181 1.43 -3.87 30.02
CA ILE A 181 1.05 -2.90 28.99
C ILE A 181 -0.04 -1.94 29.46
N ASN A 182 0.08 -0.69 29.02
CA ASN A 182 -0.91 0.35 29.31
C ASN A 182 -2.06 0.41 28.28
N VAL A 183 -2.74 -0.71 28.08
CA VAL A 183 -3.89 -0.87 27.17
C VAL A 183 -5.07 -1.42 27.96
N PHE A 184 -6.16 -0.66 27.98
CA PHE A 184 -7.42 -1.01 28.63
C PHE A 184 -8.58 -0.77 27.66
N SER A 185 -9.74 -1.34 27.94
CA SER A 185 -10.93 -1.13 27.12
C SER A 185 -11.49 0.29 27.27
N THR A 186 -12.20 0.78 26.25
CA THR A 186 -12.89 2.07 26.34
C THR A 186 -14.03 2.01 27.35
N SER A 187 -14.72 0.87 27.47
CA SER A 187 -15.77 0.66 28.48
C SER A 187 -15.25 0.77 29.92
N ALA A 188 -14.05 0.23 30.22
CA ALA A 188 -13.46 0.33 31.55
C ALA A 188 -13.16 1.79 31.94
N TYR A 189 -12.62 2.57 31.00
CA TYR A 189 -12.44 4.01 31.22
C TYR A 189 -13.76 4.78 31.35
N LYS A 190 -14.81 4.36 30.63
CA LYS A 190 -16.15 4.93 30.77
C LYS A 190 -16.68 4.70 32.19
N LYS A 191 -16.66 3.44 32.66
CA LYS A 191 -17.10 3.05 34.01
C LYS A 191 -16.34 3.80 35.10
N GLU A 192 -15.02 3.88 34.99
CA GLU A 192 -14.19 4.65 35.95
C GLU A 192 -14.57 6.12 35.98
N ALA A 193 -14.65 6.78 34.82
CA ALA A 193 -14.92 8.20 34.79
C ALA A 193 -16.35 8.54 35.22
N GLU A 194 -17.31 7.69 34.89
CA GLU A 194 -18.69 7.78 35.38
C GLU A 194 -18.74 7.67 36.91
N ARG A 195 -18.05 6.69 37.50
CA ARG A 195 -17.95 6.56 38.97
C ARG A 195 -17.36 7.80 39.63
N ILE A 196 -16.23 8.31 39.10
CA ILE A 196 -15.61 9.54 39.62
C ILE A 196 -16.63 10.69 39.57
N LEU A 197 -17.25 10.92 38.42
CA LEU A 197 -18.17 12.03 38.22
C LEU A 197 -19.42 11.93 39.11
N ARG A 198 -20.00 10.73 39.24
CA ARG A 198 -21.13 10.47 40.13
C ARG A 198 -20.77 10.72 41.59
N LYS A 199 -19.55 10.37 42.01
CA LYS A 199 -19.09 10.69 43.37
C LYS A 199 -18.89 12.19 43.56
N GLN A 200 -18.31 12.88 42.57
CA GLN A 200 -18.10 14.33 42.66
C GLN A 200 -19.42 15.12 42.63
N GLN A 201 -20.47 14.58 42.00
CA GLN A 201 -21.82 15.16 42.00
C GLN A 201 -22.38 15.28 43.43
N ASP A 202 -22.03 14.38 44.36
CA ASP A 202 -22.41 14.48 45.78
C ASP A 202 -21.82 15.73 46.46
N PHE A 203 -20.65 16.19 46.00
CA PHE A 203 -19.90 17.30 46.62
C PHE A 203 -20.02 18.62 45.86
N ASN A 204 -20.38 18.57 44.57
CA ASN A 204 -20.45 19.73 43.69
C ASN A 204 -21.70 19.68 42.82
N ASN A 205 -22.67 20.54 43.13
CA ASN A 205 -23.95 20.65 42.44
C ASN A 205 -23.85 21.18 40.99
N GLN A 206 -22.72 21.75 40.58
CA GLN A 206 -22.48 22.16 39.19
C GLN A 206 -22.21 20.95 38.27
N ILE A 207 -21.93 19.78 38.84
CA ILE A 207 -21.78 18.53 38.10
C ILE A 207 -23.17 17.92 37.89
N THR A 208 -23.83 18.34 36.83
CA THR A 208 -25.17 17.86 36.45
C THR A 208 -25.12 16.55 35.68
N ASP A 209 -26.25 15.86 35.58
CA ASP A 209 -26.35 14.64 34.74
C ASP A 209 -25.99 14.92 33.27
N GLU A 210 -26.40 16.08 32.76
CA GLU A 210 -26.07 16.54 31.42
C GLU A 210 -24.55 16.69 31.23
N PHE A 211 -23.85 17.29 32.20
CA PHE A 211 -22.39 17.38 32.16
C PHE A 211 -21.72 16.01 32.10
N ILE A 212 -22.23 15.04 32.88
CA ILE A 212 -21.72 13.67 32.89
C ILE A 212 -21.92 13.03 31.52
N GLU A 213 -23.12 13.10 30.95
CA GLU A 213 -23.43 12.54 29.64
C GLU A 213 -22.57 13.15 28.53
N ASP A 214 -22.40 14.47 28.51
CA ASP A 214 -21.60 15.16 27.52
C ASP A 214 -20.11 14.84 27.65
N TYR A 215 -19.59 14.73 28.87
CA TYR A 215 -18.24 14.23 29.11
C TYR A 215 -18.08 12.80 28.57
N LEU A 216 -19.00 11.89 28.88
CA LEU A 216 -18.93 10.50 28.42
C LEU A 216 -19.03 10.39 26.89
N LYS A 217 -19.79 11.28 26.25
CA LYS A 217 -19.87 11.43 24.78
C LYS A 217 -18.55 11.91 24.19
N ILE A 218 -17.86 12.87 24.83
CA ILE A 218 -16.50 13.28 24.44
C ILE A 218 -15.51 12.11 24.58
N LEU A 219 -15.58 11.40 25.70
CA LEU A 219 -14.69 10.30 26.04
C LEU A 219 -14.84 9.16 25.02
N THR A 220 -16.04 8.63 24.84
CA THR A 220 -16.30 7.41 24.06
C THR A 220 -16.46 7.69 22.55
N GLY A 221 -16.82 8.92 22.16
CA GLY A 221 -17.21 9.26 20.79
C GLY A 221 -16.21 8.84 19.71
N LYS A 222 -16.65 8.00 18.77
CA LYS A 222 -15.90 7.57 17.58
C LYS A 222 -16.71 7.85 16.33
N ARG A 223 -16.01 8.14 15.24
CA ARG A 223 -16.63 8.23 13.92
C ARG A 223 -16.73 6.84 13.32
N LYS A 224 -17.89 6.53 12.74
CA LYS A 224 -18.12 5.30 12.01
C LYS A 224 -17.25 5.26 10.75
N TYR A 225 -16.79 4.07 10.37
CA TYR A 225 -15.85 3.91 9.26
C TYR A 225 -16.50 4.26 7.90
N TYR A 226 -17.82 4.06 7.78
CA TYR A 226 -18.64 4.39 6.61
C TYR A 226 -19.09 5.86 6.52
N HIS A 227 -18.89 6.67 7.57
CA HIS A 227 -19.09 8.13 7.49
C HIS A 227 -17.79 8.89 7.22
N GLY A 228 -16.67 8.49 7.84
CA GLY A 228 -15.39 9.17 7.66
C GLY A 228 -15.30 10.56 8.35
N PRO A 229 -14.46 11.48 7.83
CA PRO A 229 -14.28 12.85 8.37
C PRO A 229 -15.39 13.83 7.94
N GLY A 230 -15.46 14.99 8.59
CA GLY A 230 -16.34 16.10 8.20
C GLY A 230 -17.59 16.25 9.07
N ASN A 231 -18.24 17.40 8.95
CA ASN A 231 -19.60 17.67 9.44
C ASN A 231 -20.27 18.64 8.43
N GLU A 232 -21.52 19.01 8.67
CA GLU A 232 -22.33 19.86 7.79
C GLU A 232 -21.62 21.16 7.40
N LYS A 233 -20.91 21.77 8.37
CA LYS A 233 -20.13 23.01 8.19
C LYS A 233 -18.71 22.77 7.67
N SER A 234 -18.14 21.59 7.90
CA SER A 234 -16.75 21.20 7.57
C SER A 234 -16.75 20.12 6.51
N ARG A 235 -17.20 20.47 5.31
CA ARG A 235 -17.36 19.55 4.17
C ARG A 235 -16.01 19.08 3.63
N THR A 236 -15.94 17.80 3.26
CA THR A 236 -14.74 17.15 2.72
C THR A 236 -15.10 15.88 1.94
N ASP A 237 -14.58 15.75 0.73
CA ASP A 237 -14.82 14.58 -0.14
C ASP A 237 -14.10 13.30 0.32
N TYR A 238 -13.44 13.34 1.48
CA TYR A 238 -12.94 12.13 2.13
C TYR A 238 -13.98 11.44 3.01
N GLY A 239 -15.15 12.06 3.22
CA GLY A 239 -16.18 11.59 4.14
C GLY A 239 -17.59 11.86 3.62
N ARG A 240 -18.58 11.66 4.50
CA ARG A 240 -20.02 11.75 4.23
C ARG A 240 -20.46 13.11 3.68
N TYR A 241 -19.91 14.19 4.22
CA TYR A 241 -20.32 15.55 3.87
C TYR A 241 -19.48 16.06 2.70
N THR A 242 -19.93 15.82 1.46
CA THR A 242 -19.16 16.15 0.26
C THR A 242 -19.21 17.65 -0.04
N THR A 243 -18.22 18.15 -0.80
CA THR A 243 -18.21 19.52 -1.33
C THR A 243 -18.98 19.64 -2.65
N HIS A 244 -19.44 18.51 -3.20
CA HIS A 244 -20.23 18.45 -4.42
C HIS A 244 -21.66 18.92 -4.15
N LYS A 245 -22.21 19.62 -5.15
CA LYS A 245 -23.60 20.02 -5.20
C LYS A 245 -24.33 19.18 -6.25
N ASP A 246 -25.57 18.84 -5.97
CA ASP A 246 -26.44 18.15 -6.92
C ASP A 246 -26.99 19.11 -8.00
N SER A 247 -27.83 18.59 -8.90
CA SER A 247 -28.47 19.37 -9.95
C SER A 247 -29.39 20.48 -9.44
N LYS A 248 -29.78 20.45 -8.14
CA LYS A 248 -30.59 21.48 -7.47
C LYS A 248 -29.73 22.50 -6.73
N GLY A 249 -28.41 22.36 -6.73
CA GLY A 249 -27.47 23.26 -6.07
C GLY A 249 -27.25 22.98 -4.59
N GLU A 250 -27.81 21.87 -4.08
CA GLU A 250 -27.73 21.43 -2.68
C GLU A 250 -26.52 20.53 -2.45
N TYR A 251 -25.89 20.64 -1.27
CA TYR A 251 -24.71 19.83 -0.98
C TYR A 251 -25.05 18.36 -0.73
N VAL A 252 -24.38 17.46 -1.44
CA VAL A 252 -24.59 16.02 -1.32
C VAL A 252 -24.01 15.49 0.00
N THR A 253 -24.85 14.80 0.78
CA THR A 253 -24.48 14.10 2.02
C THR A 253 -24.75 12.61 1.84
N LEU A 254 -23.72 11.79 2.02
CA LEU A 254 -23.79 10.34 1.76
C LEU A 254 -24.06 9.55 3.04
N ASP A 255 -25.04 8.63 3.05
CA ASP A 255 -25.26 7.72 4.18
C ASP A 255 -24.04 6.83 4.42
N ASN A 256 -23.47 6.31 3.33
CA ASN A 256 -22.28 5.46 3.36
C ASN A 256 -21.31 5.84 2.24
N ILE A 257 -20.09 6.24 2.61
CA ILE A 257 -19.06 6.68 1.65
C ILE A 257 -18.56 5.57 0.72
N PHE A 258 -18.82 4.30 1.04
CA PHE A 258 -18.46 3.18 0.17
C PHE A 258 -19.50 2.96 -0.94
N GLY A 259 -20.68 3.57 -0.86
CA GLY A 259 -21.71 3.50 -1.90
C GLY A 259 -21.23 4.06 -3.23
N VAL A 260 -20.51 5.19 -3.21
CA VAL A 260 -19.93 5.78 -4.44
C VAL A 260 -18.76 4.98 -5.03
N LEU A 261 -18.25 3.98 -4.30
CA LEU A 261 -17.18 3.08 -4.76
C LEU A 261 -17.74 1.79 -5.37
N ILE A 262 -19.06 1.61 -5.36
CA ILE A 262 -19.74 0.52 -6.06
C ILE A 262 -19.46 0.71 -7.56
N GLY A 263 -18.91 -0.33 -8.19
CA GLY A 263 -18.61 -0.28 -9.62
C GLY A 263 -19.86 -0.03 -10.46
N LYS A 264 -19.68 0.56 -11.64
CA LYS A 264 -20.75 0.81 -12.60
C LYS A 264 -21.00 -0.39 -13.51
N CYS A 265 -22.22 -0.49 -14.05
CA CYS A 265 -22.58 -1.54 -14.98
C CYS A 265 -21.78 -1.42 -16.28
N THR A 266 -21.38 -2.58 -16.81
CA THR A 266 -20.59 -2.70 -18.04
C THR A 266 -21.28 -2.10 -19.28
N PHE A 267 -22.62 -2.15 -19.35
CA PHE A 267 -23.40 -1.68 -20.50
C PHE A 267 -24.18 -0.39 -20.22
N TYR A 268 -24.41 -0.07 -18.93
CA TYR A 268 -25.01 1.20 -18.49
C TYR A 268 -24.05 1.91 -17.52
N PRO A 269 -23.11 2.73 -18.02
CA PRO A 269 -22.06 3.36 -17.20
C PRO A 269 -22.59 4.26 -16.09
N ASN A 270 -23.77 4.83 -16.25
CA ASN A 270 -24.39 5.68 -15.22
C ASN A 270 -25.03 4.87 -14.08
N GLU A 271 -25.34 3.60 -14.31
CA GLU A 271 -26.02 2.72 -13.37
C GLU A 271 -25.05 1.95 -12.47
N TYR A 272 -25.35 1.87 -11.18
CA TYR A 272 -24.58 1.06 -10.24
C TYR A 272 -24.83 -0.43 -10.43
N ARG A 273 -23.81 -1.24 -10.13
CA ARG A 273 -23.93 -2.70 -10.07
C ARG A 273 -24.89 -3.16 -8.97
N ALA A 274 -25.66 -4.20 -9.26
CA ALA A 274 -26.57 -4.82 -8.30
C ALA A 274 -25.80 -5.59 -7.21
N SER A 275 -26.40 -5.73 -6.02
CA SER A 275 -25.90 -6.71 -5.04
C SER A 275 -26.07 -8.13 -5.59
N LYS A 276 -25.10 -9.03 -5.37
CA LYS A 276 -25.29 -10.46 -5.72
C LYS A 276 -26.42 -11.12 -4.92
N ALA A 277 -26.74 -10.55 -3.75
CA ALA A 277 -27.82 -11.00 -2.87
C ALA A 277 -29.20 -10.48 -3.32
N SER A 278 -29.27 -9.57 -4.29
CA SER A 278 -30.55 -9.02 -4.79
C SER A 278 -31.39 -10.11 -5.45
N TYR A 279 -32.72 -9.98 -5.40
CA TYR A 279 -33.64 -10.91 -6.04
C TYR A 279 -33.39 -10.98 -7.54
N THR A 280 -33.27 -9.80 -8.18
CA THR A 280 -33.05 -9.69 -9.62
C THR A 280 -31.73 -10.35 -10.06
N ALA A 281 -30.65 -10.21 -9.28
CA ALA A 281 -29.40 -10.90 -9.60
C ALA A 281 -29.49 -12.42 -9.42
N GLN A 282 -30.22 -12.88 -8.41
CA GLN A 282 -30.42 -14.31 -8.15
C GLN A 282 -31.22 -14.97 -9.28
N GLU A 283 -32.26 -14.30 -9.76
CA GLU A 283 -33.08 -14.74 -10.89
C GLU A 283 -32.29 -14.76 -12.19
N PHE A 284 -31.62 -13.66 -12.53
CA PHE A 284 -30.77 -13.58 -13.71
C PHE A 284 -29.71 -14.70 -13.73
N ASN A 285 -29.02 -14.93 -12.61
CA ASN A 285 -27.97 -15.94 -12.54
C ASN A 285 -28.51 -17.35 -12.78
N LEU A 286 -29.65 -17.70 -12.18
CA LEU A 286 -30.24 -19.02 -12.37
C LEU A 286 -30.75 -19.19 -13.80
N LEU A 287 -31.46 -18.21 -14.36
CA LEU A 287 -31.94 -18.29 -15.74
C LEU A 287 -30.80 -18.45 -16.75
N ASN A 288 -29.72 -17.69 -16.58
CA ASN A 288 -28.56 -17.83 -17.44
C ASN A 288 -27.88 -19.20 -17.29
N ASP A 289 -27.81 -19.75 -16.07
CA ASP A 289 -27.31 -21.12 -15.86
C ASP A 289 -28.21 -22.15 -16.58
N LEU A 290 -29.55 -21.99 -16.49
CA LEU A 290 -30.51 -22.89 -17.15
C LEU A 290 -30.40 -22.84 -18.67
N ASN A 291 -30.24 -21.66 -19.27
CA ASN A 291 -30.08 -21.52 -20.72
C ASN A 291 -28.74 -22.07 -21.23
N ASN A 292 -27.72 -22.14 -20.37
CA ASN A 292 -26.45 -22.80 -20.70
C ASN A 292 -26.55 -24.33 -20.66
N LEU A 293 -27.58 -24.90 -20.01
CA LEU A 293 -27.78 -26.34 -20.02
C LEU A 293 -28.09 -26.84 -21.43
N THR A 294 -27.68 -28.08 -21.68
CA THR A 294 -28.11 -28.88 -22.82
C THR A 294 -28.83 -30.10 -22.25
N VAL A 295 -30.10 -30.26 -22.61
CA VAL A 295 -31.00 -31.30 -22.09
C VAL A 295 -31.56 -32.13 -23.24
N PRO A 296 -31.98 -33.38 -23.02
CA PRO A 296 -32.48 -34.27 -24.08
C PRO A 296 -33.94 -33.97 -24.47
N THR A 297 -34.22 -32.71 -24.81
CA THR A 297 -35.49 -32.26 -25.40
C THR A 297 -35.33 -32.07 -26.91
N GLU A 298 -36.42 -31.89 -27.67
CA GLU A 298 -36.39 -31.65 -29.12
C GLU A 298 -35.52 -30.45 -29.50
N THR A 299 -35.59 -29.37 -28.72
CA THR A 299 -34.80 -28.15 -28.91
C THR A 299 -33.42 -28.21 -28.25
N LYS A 300 -33.11 -29.32 -27.57
CA LYS A 300 -31.95 -29.50 -26.68
C LYS A 300 -31.86 -28.50 -25.52
N LYS A 301 -32.95 -27.77 -25.25
CA LYS A 301 -33.04 -26.65 -24.31
C LYS A 301 -34.32 -26.75 -23.48
N LEU A 302 -34.34 -26.03 -22.35
CA LEU A 302 -35.52 -25.90 -21.50
C LEU A 302 -36.47 -24.85 -22.07
N SER A 303 -37.78 -25.11 -22.00
CA SER A 303 -38.83 -24.16 -22.39
C SER A 303 -39.06 -23.08 -21.33
N GLU A 304 -39.77 -22.01 -21.70
CA GLU A 304 -40.12 -20.93 -20.77
C GLU A 304 -40.88 -21.45 -19.53
N GLU A 305 -41.92 -22.27 -19.73
CA GLU A 305 -42.74 -22.82 -18.64
C GLU A 305 -41.93 -23.76 -17.72
N GLN A 306 -41.00 -24.52 -18.27
CA GLN A 306 -40.07 -25.33 -17.48
C GLN A 306 -39.19 -24.44 -16.60
N LYS A 307 -38.64 -23.36 -17.15
CA LYS A 307 -37.82 -22.41 -16.37
C LYS A 307 -38.63 -21.77 -15.24
N LYS A 308 -39.85 -21.29 -15.51
CA LYS A 308 -40.74 -20.72 -14.48
C LYS A 308 -40.97 -21.71 -13.33
N THR A 309 -41.26 -22.97 -13.67
CA THR A 309 -41.45 -24.05 -12.69
C THR A 309 -40.19 -24.29 -11.85
N ILE A 310 -39.02 -24.32 -12.49
CA ILE A 310 -37.72 -24.49 -11.80
C ILE A 310 -37.43 -23.32 -10.84
N ILE A 311 -37.74 -22.09 -11.24
CA ILE A 311 -37.56 -20.89 -10.41
C ILE A 311 -38.46 -20.94 -9.17
N GLU A 312 -39.74 -21.26 -9.33
CA GLU A 312 -40.66 -21.38 -8.19
C GLU A 312 -40.27 -22.53 -7.25
N TYR A 313 -39.81 -23.66 -7.79
CA TYR A 313 -39.23 -24.72 -6.96
C TYR A 313 -37.99 -24.24 -6.21
N ALA A 314 -37.09 -23.50 -6.87
CA ALA A 314 -35.88 -22.99 -6.24
C ALA A 314 -36.18 -22.01 -5.09
N LYS A 315 -37.26 -21.22 -5.20
CA LYS A 315 -37.73 -20.28 -4.18
C LYS A 315 -38.37 -20.97 -2.97
N SER A 316 -39.11 -22.06 -3.18
CA SER A 316 -39.93 -22.72 -2.15
C SER A 316 -39.23 -23.88 -1.43
N ALA A 317 -38.22 -24.51 -2.05
CA ALA A 317 -37.54 -25.67 -1.47
C ALA A 317 -36.74 -25.32 -0.20
N LYS A 318 -37.03 -25.93 0.95
CA LYS A 318 -36.33 -25.63 2.23
C LYS A 318 -34.80 -25.78 2.15
N THR A 319 -34.30 -26.81 1.47
CA THR A 319 -32.88 -27.04 1.25
C THR A 319 -32.64 -27.39 -0.22
N LEU A 320 -31.74 -26.67 -0.88
CA LEU A 320 -31.43 -26.91 -2.29
C LEU A 320 -29.94 -26.67 -2.57
N GLY A 321 -29.28 -27.74 -3.01
CA GLY A 321 -27.97 -27.70 -3.62
C GLY A 321 -28.05 -27.96 -5.13
N ALA A 322 -26.92 -27.79 -5.82
CA ALA A 322 -26.84 -27.97 -7.27
C ALA A 322 -27.29 -29.37 -7.72
N SER A 323 -26.82 -30.41 -7.03
CA SER A 323 -27.19 -31.80 -7.35
C SER A 323 -28.68 -32.07 -7.16
N THR A 324 -29.32 -31.47 -6.16
CA THR A 324 -30.76 -31.62 -5.92
C THR A 324 -31.58 -30.93 -7.01
N LEU A 325 -31.16 -29.72 -7.43
CA LEU A 325 -31.82 -29.01 -8.51
C LEU A 325 -31.69 -29.76 -9.85
N LEU A 326 -30.50 -30.29 -10.17
CA LEU A 326 -30.30 -31.10 -11.38
C LEU A 326 -31.14 -32.37 -11.37
N LYS A 327 -31.28 -33.04 -10.21
CA LYS A 327 -32.19 -34.19 -10.06
C LYS A 327 -33.66 -33.80 -10.30
N TYR A 328 -34.08 -32.64 -9.81
CA TYR A 328 -35.43 -32.12 -10.03
C TYR A 328 -35.67 -31.81 -11.51
N ILE A 329 -34.71 -31.16 -12.19
CA ILE A 329 -34.77 -30.90 -13.63
C ILE A 329 -34.84 -32.22 -14.41
N ALA A 330 -33.99 -33.20 -14.07
CA ALA A 330 -33.98 -34.50 -14.72
C ALA A 330 -35.34 -35.21 -14.59
N LYS A 331 -35.94 -35.18 -13.40
CA LYS A 331 -37.30 -35.70 -13.16
C LYS A 331 -38.37 -34.95 -13.93
N MET A 332 -38.26 -33.62 -14.06
CA MET A 332 -39.24 -32.79 -14.77
C MET A 332 -39.31 -33.11 -16.27
N ILE A 333 -38.18 -33.49 -16.87
CA ILE A 333 -38.07 -33.79 -18.31
C ILE A 333 -37.95 -35.29 -18.60
N ASP A 334 -38.29 -36.13 -17.61
CA ASP A 334 -38.24 -37.61 -17.68
C ASP A 334 -36.91 -38.18 -18.19
N THR A 335 -35.80 -37.73 -17.60
CA THR A 335 -34.44 -38.17 -17.96
C THR A 335 -33.57 -38.45 -16.74
N SER A 336 -32.34 -38.88 -16.99
CA SER A 336 -31.29 -39.07 -15.99
C SER A 336 -30.31 -37.88 -15.96
N VAL A 337 -29.72 -37.63 -14.78
CA VAL A 337 -28.85 -36.46 -14.54
C VAL A 337 -27.61 -36.45 -15.45
N ASP A 338 -27.11 -37.61 -15.84
CA ASP A 338 -25.96 -37.80 -16.74
C ASP A 338 -26.22 -37.31 -18.18
N GLN A 339 -27.49 -37.17 -18.57
CA GLN A 339 -27.85 -36.62 -19.89
C GLN A 339 -27.89 -35.09 -19.90
N ILE A 340 -27.83 -34.43 -18.74
CA ILE A 340 -27.75 -32.97 -18.64
C ILE A 340 -26.29 -32.53 -18.78
N ARG A 341 -26.00 -31.64 -19.73
CA ARG A 341 -24.65 -31.09 -19.96
C ARG A 341 -24.68 -29.56 -19.89
N GLY A 342 -23.50 -28.93 -19.84
CA GLY A 342 -23.38 -27.46 -19.89
C GLY A 342 -23.55 -26.73 -18.56
N TYR A 343 -23.71 -27.44 -17.44
CA TYR A 343 -23.62 -26.83 -16.10
C TYR A 343 -22.18 -26.44 -15.78
N ARG A 344 -22.01 -25.44 -14.90
CA ARG A 344 -20.68 -25.05 -14.39
C ARG A 344 -20.16 -26.10 -13.43
N VAL A 345 -18.84 -26.17 -13.27
CA VAL A 345 -18.20 -27.10 -12.34
C VAL A 345 -17.23 -26.37 -11.42
N ASP A 346 -17.17 -26.83 -10.17
CA ASP A 346 -16.19 -26.35 -9.19
C ASP A 346 -14.77 -26.90 -9.49
N VAL A 347 -13.80 -26.53 -8.66
CA VAL A 347 -12.41 -27.02 -8.78
C VAL A 347 -12.28 -28.55 -8.60
N ASN A 348 -13.30 -29.21 -8.08
CA ASN A 348 -13.41 -30.65 -7.85
C ASN A 348 -14.26 -31.36 -8.91
N ASN A 349 -14.62 -30.68 -10.00
CA ASN A 349 -15.54 -31.18 -11.03
C ASN A 349 -16.96 -31.51 -10.52
N LYS A 350 -17.37 -30.97 -9.38
CA LYS A 350 -18.75 -31.09 -8.89
C LYS A 350 -19.64 -30.04 -9.58
N PRO A 351 -20.90 -30.38 -9.89
CA PRO A 351 -21.82 -29.42 -10.51
C PRO A 351 -22.06 -28.19 -9.64
N GLU A 352 -22.01 -27.01 -10.26
CA GLU A 352 -22.36 -25.72 -9.68
C GLU A 352 -23.47 -25.05 -10.50
N ILE A 353 -24.55 -24.67 -9.82
CA ILE A 353 -25.68 -23.92 -10.38
C ILE A 353 -26.19 -22.96 -9.31
N HIS A 354 -26.69 -21.81 -9.74
CA HIS A 354 -27.28 -20.85 -8.80
C HIS A 354 -28.54 -21.46 -8.15
N THR A 355 -28.80 -21.15 -6.89
CA THR A 355 -29.91 -21.78 -6.17
C THR A 355 -30.81 -20.82 -5.43
N PHE A 356 -30.80 -19.49 -5.63
CA PHE A 356 -31.64 -18.57 -4.84
C PHE A 356 -31.41 -18.65 -3.32
N GLU A 357 -30.18 -18.97 -2.91
CA GLU A 357 -29.79 -19.23 -1.52
C GLU A 357 -30.18 -18.08 -0.58
N VAL A 358 -30.01 -16.83 -0.99
CA VAL A 358 -30.28 -15.67 -0.12
C VAL A 358 -31.77 -15.50 0.08
N TYR A 359 -32.57 -15.56 -1.00
CA TYR A 359 -34.02 -15.44 -0.90
C TYR A 359 -34.61 -16.48 0.06
N ARG A 360 -34.17 -17.73 -0.07
CA ARG A 360 -34.59 -18.82 0.83
C ARG A 360 -34.17 -18.60 2.28
N LYS A 361 -32.94 -18.14 2.50
CA LYS A 361 -32.48 -17.83 3.86
C LYS A 361 -33.28 -16.68 4.46
N MET A 362 -33.67 -15.69 3.67
CA MET A 362 -34.52 -14.60 4.15
C MET A 362 -35.93 -15.08 4.53
N GLN A 363 -36.46 -16.14 3.89
CA GLN A 363 -37.75 -16.72 4.32
C GLN A 363 -37.74 -17.31 5.75
N SER A 364 -36.57 -17.42 6.39
CA SER A 364 -36.49 -17.81 7.81
C SER A 364 -36.69 -16.64 8.78
N LEU A 365 -36.96 -15.43 8.30
CA LEU A 365 -37.34 -14.29 9.14
C LEU A 365 -38.74 -14.51 9.69
N GLU A 366 -38.91 -14.31 10.99
CA GLU A 366 -40.17 -14.55 11.71
C GLU A 366 -41.09 -13.33 11.62
N THR A 367 -40.53 -12.12 11.72
CA THR A 367 -41.34 -10.89 11.76
C THR A 367 -41.63 -10.30 10.38
N ILE A 368 -41.08 -10.89 9.31
CA ILE A 368 -41.15 -10.37 7.94
C ILE A 368 -41.60 -11.45 6.95
N SER A 369 -42.76 -11.24 6.32
CA SER A 369 -43.27 -12.07 5.21
C SER A 369 -42.53 -11.77 3.90
N VAL A 370 -41.39 -12.43 3.67
CA VAL A 370 -40.52 -12.18 2.50
C VAL A 370 -41.23 -12.42 1.15
N GLY A 371 -42.20 -13.33 1.10
CA GLY A 371 -42.99 -13.60 -0.11
C GLY A 371 -43.91 -12.46 -0.54
N GLU A 372 -44.29 -11.57 0.39
CA GLU A 372 -45.18 -10.44 0.13
C GLU A 372 -44.43 -9.16 -0.26
N LEU A 373 -43.10 -9.15 -0.08
CA LEU A 373 -42.26 -8.00 -0.42
C LEU A 373 -42.11 -7.89 -1.94
N SER A 374 -42.25 -6.68 -2.47
CA SER A 374 -41.98 -6.42 -3.88
C SER A 374 -40.50 -6.63 -4.23
N ARG A 375 -40.23 -6.95 -5.51
CA ARG A 375 -38.86 -7.06 -6.05
C ARG A 375 -37.99 -5.85 -5.71
N ASN A 376 -38.53 -4.64 -5.85
CA ASN A 376 -37.79 -3.40 -5.59
C ASN A 376 -37.37 -3.31 -4.11
N VAL A 377 -38.25 -3.69 -3.18
CA VAL A 377 -37.95 -3.70 -1.75
C VAL A 377 -36.89 -4.75 -1.43
N LEU A 378 -37.00 -5.96 -2.00
CA LEU A 378 -36.01 -7.03 -1.81
C LEU A 378 -34.62 -6.66 -2.36
N ASP A 379 -34.57 -6.03 -3.54
CA ASP A 379 -33.32 -5.60 -4.17
C ASP A 379 -32.64 -4.48 -3.37
N GLU A 380 -33.40 -3.50 -2.89
CA GLU A 380 -32.86 -2.41 -2.06
C GLU A 380 -32.43 -2.92 -0.67
N LEU A 381 -33.21 -3.82 -0.06
CA LEU A 381 -32.84 -4.45 1.21
C LEU A 381 -31.52 -5.24 1.06
N ALA A 382 -31.38 -6.04 -0.01
CA ALA A 382 -30.13 -6.74 -0.31
C ALA A 382 -28.95 -5.78 -0.54
N HIS A 383 -29.19 -4.63 -1.17
CA HIS A 383 -28.17 -3.59 -1.31
C HIS A 383 -27.73 -3.03 0.05
N ILE A 384 -28.68 -2.69 0.93
CA ILE A 384 -28.41 -2.18 2.28
C ILE A 384 -27.61 -3.19 3.11
N LEU A 385 -28.03 -4.45 3.14
CA LEU A 385 -27.39 -5.50 3.96
C LEU A 385 -26.01 -5.93 3.43
N THR A 386 -25.77 -5.78 2.13
CA THR A 386 -24.44 -5.96 1.51
C THR A 386 -23.50 -4.80 1.82
N LEU A 387 -23.98 -3.56 1.76
CA LEU A 387 -23.14 -2.37 1.93
C LEU A 387 -22.83 -2.06 3.40
N ASN A 388 -23.79 -2.29 4.30
CA ASN A 388 -23.69 -1.96 5.72
C ASN A 388 -23.42 -3.22 6.55
N THR A 389 -22.45 -3.13 7.47
CA THR A 389 -22.06 -4.26 8.32
C THR A 389 -22.39 -4.09 9.79
N GLU A 390 -22.78 -2.87 10.18
CA GLU A 390 -23.04 -2.47 11.57
C GLU A 390 -24.51 -2.13 11.74
N ARG A 391 -25.02 -2.33 12.97
CA ARG A 391 -26.40 -2.05 13.34
C ARG A 391 -26.84 -0.65 12.90
N GLU A 392 -26.11 0.39 13.31
CA GLU A 392 -26.56 1.76 13.07
C GLU A 392 -26.52 2.14 11.60
N GLY A 393 -25.62 1.54 10.82
CA GLY A 393 -25.57 1.78 9.37
C GLY A 393 -26.71 1.10 8.62
N ILE A 394 -27.19 -0.04 9.12
CA ILE A 394 -28.37 -0.74 8.58
C ILE A 394 -29.63 0.04 8.96
N GLU A 395 -29.79 0.42 10.24
CA GLU A 395 -30.90 1.23 10.74
C GLU A 395 -31.02 2.57 9.98
N GLU A 396 -29.92 3.34 9.88
CA GLU A 396 -29.88 4.63 9.17
C GLU A 396 -30.30 4.45 7.69
N ALA A 397 -29.81 3.40 7.02
CA ALA A 397 -30.11 3.16 5.62
C ALA A 397 -31.55 2.67 5.37
N ILE A 398 -32.10 1.80 6.23
CA ILE A 398 -33.50 1.36 6.13
C ILE A 398 -34.43 2.55 6.37
N ASN A 399 -34.21 3.32 7.44
CA ASN A 399 -35.07 4.46 7.78
C ASN A 399 -35.02 5.58 6.72
N THR A 400 -33.94 5.65 5.94
CA THR A 400 -33.79 6.64 4.86
C THR A 400 -34.39 6.17 3.55
N LYS A 401 -34.13 4.93 3.14
CA LYS A 401 -34.46 4.43 1.79
C LYS A 401 -35.72 3.57 1.71
N LEU A 402 -36.05 2.88 2.80
CA LEU A 402 -37.22 2.02 2.95
C LEU A 402 -38.07 2.52 4.11
N LYS A 403 -38.25 3.85 4.13
CA LYS A 403 -38.98 4.55 5.18
C LYS A 403 -40.39 3.96 5.30
N ASP A 404 -40.85 3.76 6.53
CA ASP A 404 -42.16 3.23 6.88
C ASP A 404 -42.45 1.80 6.36
N SER A 405 -41.46 1.11 5.78
CA SER A 405 -41.60 -0.27 5.27
C SER A 405 -41.36 -1.33 6.34
N PHE A 406 -40.68 -0.99 7.44
CA PHE A 406 -40.35 -1.92 8.53
C PHE A 406 -40.53 -1.25 9.90
N SER A 407 -41.04 -2.00 10.87
CA SER A 407 -41.06 -1.61 12.29
C SER A 407 -39.67 -1.69 12.92
N GLN A 408 -39.48 -1.08 14.09
CA GLN A 408 -38.20 -1.12 14.79
C GLN A 408 -37.77 -2.57 15.13
N ASP A 409 -38.71 -3.44 15.48
CA ASP A 409 -38.43 -4.85 15.80
C ASP A 409 -38.01 -5.63 14.55
N GLN A 410 -38.67 -5.38 13.40
CA GLN A 410 -38.28 -5.95 12.12
C GLN A 410 -36.86 -5.50 11.70
N VAL A 411 -36.50 -4.24 11.96
CA VAL A 411 -35.15 -3.74 11.70
C VAL A 411 -34.11 -4.43 12.59
N LEU A 412 -34.42 -4.66 13.87
CA LEU A 412 -33.54 -5.40 14.77
C LEU A 412 -33.34 -6.86 14.32
N GLU A 413 -34.40 -7.52 13.85
CA GLU A 413 -34.32 -8.85 13.28
C GLU A 413 -33.41 -8.87 12.04
N LEU A 414 -33.57 -7.91 11.12
CA LEU A 414 -32.72 -7.78 9.92
C LEU A 414 -31.25 -7.56 10.27
N VAL A 415 -30.96 -6.76 11.30
CA VAL A 415 -29.59 -6.55 11.80
C VAL A 415 -29.00 -7.88 12.27
N GLN A 416 -29.75 -8.64 13.07
CA GLN A 416 -29.28 -9.93 13.58
C GLN A 416 -29.13 -10.97 12.46
N PHE A 417 -30.09 -11.02 11.54
CA PHE A 417 -30.05 -11.87 10.35
C PHE A 417 -28.80 -11.60 9.51
N ARG A 418 -28.48 -10.33 9.25
CA ARG A 418 -27.29 -9.94 8.50
C ARG A 418 -26.01 -10.36 9.21
N LYS A 419 -25.96 -10.24 10.55
CA LYS A 419 -24.79 -10.66 11.34
C LYS A 419 -24.56 -12.16 11.26
N ASN A 420 -25.63 -12.94 11.45
CA ASN A 420 -25.61 -14.40 11.38
C ASN A 420 -25.27 -14.91 9.97
N ASN A 421 -25.72 -14.21 8.92
CA ASN A 421 -25.53 -14.60 7.52
C ASN A 421 -24.49 -13.73 6.80
N SER A 422 -23.46 -13.25 7.51
CA SER A 422 -22.50 -12.30 6.96
C SER A 422 -21.76 -12.82 5.72
N SER A 423 -21.57 -14.14 5.61
CA SER A 423 -20.95 -14.83 4.47
C SER A 423 -21.74 -14.65 3.17
N LEU A 424 -23.08 -14.61 3.24
CA LEU A 424 -23.96 -14.43 2.08
C LEU A 424 -23.86 -13.01 1.52
N PHE A 425 -23.94 -12.02 2.41
CA PHE A 425 -23.92 -10.60 2.02
C PHE A 425 -22.50 -10.09 1.70
N SER A 426 -21.46 -10.82 2.08
CA SER A 426 -20.06 -10.48 1.79
C SER A 426 -19.56 -11.00 0.42
N LYS A 427 -20.39 -11.72 -0.35
CA LYS A 427 -20.06 -12.23 -1.70
C LYS A 427 -19.87 -11.11 -2.75
N GLY A 428 -20.22 -9.87 -2.41
CA GLY A 428 -19.96 -8.65 -3.17
C GLY A 428 -21.07 -8.30 -4.17
N LEU A 429 -20.69 -7.57 -5.22
CA LEU A 429 -21.59 -7.00 -6.23
C LEU A 429 -21.58 -7.85 -7.51
N HIS A 430 -22.68 -7.84 -8.24
CA HIS A 430 -22.75 -8.38 -9.60
C HIS A 430 -22.01 -7.45 -10.58
N ASN A 431 -21.73 -7.89 -11.82
CA ASN A 431 -21.13 -7.03 -12.85
C ASN A 431 -22.15 -6.18 -13.63
N PHE A 432 -23.43 -6.48 -13.48
CA PHE A 432 -24.56 -5.82 -14.14
C PHE A 432 -25.38 -5.00 -13.15
N SER A 433 -26.03 -3.94 -13.63
CA SER A 433 -27.02 -3.20 -12.87
C SER A 433 -28.35 -3.96 -12.85
N LEU A 434 -29.21 -3.59 -11.90
CA LEU A 434 -30.60 -4.07 -11.87
C LEU A 434 -31.31 -3.74 -13.19
N LYS A 435 -31.13 -2.52 -13.71
CA LYS A 435 -31.70 -2.08 -14.99
C LYS A 435 -31.39 -3.04 -16.15
N LEU A 436 -30.12 -3.40 -16.34
CA LEU A 436 -29.75 -4.31 -17.44
C LEU A 436 -30.36 -5.70 -17.24
N MET A 437 -30.32 -6.22 -16.01
CA MET A 437 -30.90 -7.53 -15.73
C MET A 437 -32.40 -7.55 -15.98
N MET A 438 -33.13 -6.49 -15.63
CA MET A 438 -34.56 -6.38 -15.89
C MET A 438 -34.89 -6.35 -17.39
N GLU A 439 -33.99 -5.84 -18.25
CA GLU A 439 -34.12 -5.95 -19.71
C GLU A 439 -33.83 -7.39 -20.21
N LEU A 440 -32.90 -8.10 -19.59
CA LEU A 440 -32.47 -9.43 -20.04
C LEU A 440 -33.32 -10.59 -19.48
N ILE A 441 -33.91 -10.44 -18.29
CA ILE A 441 -34.67 -11.51 -17.63
C ILE A 441 -35.86 -12.00 -18.49
N PRO A 442 -36.70 -11.12 -19.08
CA PRO A 442 -37.78 -11.57 -19.96
C PRO A 442 -37.25 -12.38 -21.15
N GLU A 443 -36.21 -11.88 -21.82
CA GLU A 443 -35.55 -12.55 -22.95
C GLU A 443 -34.95 -13.91 -22.56
N LEU A 444 -34.41 -14.04 -21.33
CA LEU A 444 -33.89 -15.30 -20.80
C LEU A 444 -35.00 -16.32 -20.48
N TYR A 445 -36.19 -15.86 -20.12
CA TYR A 445 -37.37 -16.72 -19.97
C TYR A 445 -37.86 -17.21 -21.34
N GLU A 446 -38.19 -16.26 -22.23
CA GLU A 446 -38.79 -16.51 -23.55
C GLU A 446 -37.85 -17.29 -24.49
N THR A 447 -36.56 -16.98 -24.47
CA THR A 447 -35.57 -17.59 -25.38
C THR A 447 -34.62 -18.54 -24.66
N SER A 448 -33.99 -19.46 -25.40
CA SER A 448 -32.97 -20.39 -24.87
C SER A 448 -31.54 -19.83 -24.97
N GLU A 449 -31.40 -18.56 -25.30
CA GLU A 449 -30.13 -17.87 -25.47
C GLU A 449 -29.52 -17.49 -24.11
N GLU A 450 -28.18 -17.51 -24.02
CA GLU A 450 -27.48 -16.95 -22.86
C GLU A 450 -27.21 -15.45 -23.04
N GLN A 451 -26.85 -14.77 -21.95
CA GLN A 451 -26.72 -13.32 -21.89
C GLN A 451 -25.90 -12.67 -23.02
N MET A 452 -24.79 -13.26 -23.50
CA MET A 452 -23.95 -12.66 -24.55
C MET A 452 -24.65 -12.66 -25.90
N THR A 453 -25.37 -13.73 -26.20
CA THR A 453 -26.17 -13.88 -27.42
C THR A 453 -27.29 -12.84 -27.44
N ILE A 454 -28.03 -12.70 -26.33
CA ILE A 454 -29.10 -11.69 -26.19
C ILE A 454 -28.51 -10.27 -26.30
N LEU A 455 -27.41 -9.98 -25.60
CA LEU A 455 -26.74 -8.67 -25.67
C LEU A 455 -26.29 -8.32 -27.08
N THR A 456 -25.77 -9.31 -27.82
CA THR A 456 -25.34 -9.15 -29.21
C THR A 456 -26.53 -8.88 -30.12
N ARG A 457 -27.63 -9.64 -29.95
CA ARG A 457 -28.89 -9.46 -30.70
C ARG A 457 -29.50 -8.09 -30.47
N LEU A 458 -29.51 -7.62 -29.22
CA LEU A 458 -30.01 -6.29 -28.84
C LEU A 458 -29.07 -5.15 -29.25
N GLY A 459 -27.92 -5.45 -29.87
CA GLY A 459 -26.93 -4.45 -30.26
C GLY A 459 -26.32 -3.70 -29.06
N LYS A 460 -26.46 -4.23 -27.84
CA LYS A 460 -25.95 -3.62 -26.61
C LYS A 460 -24.43 -3.78 -26.58
N GLN A 461 -23.73 -2.84 -27.18
CA GLN A 461 -22.28 -2.74 -27.05
C GLN A 461 -21.92 -2.06 -25.73
N LYS A 462 -20.71 -2.31 -25.22
CA LYS A 462 -20.19 -1.58 -24.06
C LYS A 462 -20.14 -0.09 -24.41
N SER A 463 -21.12 0.67 -23.94
CA SER A 463 -21.15 2.11 -24.19
C SER A 463 -20.03 2.74 -23.36
N LYS A 464 -19.10 3.43 -24.01
CA LYS A 464 -18.44 4.58 -23.41
C LYS A 464 -18.96 5.79 -24.15
N GLU A 465 -19.35 6.83 -23.41
CA GLU A 465 -19.67 8.12 -24.02
C GLU A 465 -18.56 8.46 -25.01
N THR A 466 -18.95 8.67 -26.25
CA THR A 466 -18.01 8.94 -27.33
C THR A 466 -17.41 10.31 -27.06
N SER A 467 -16.14 10.33 -26.67
CA SER A 467 -15.32 11.56 -26.66
C SER A 467 -15.60 12.38 -27.92
N LYS A 468 -16.04 13.61 -27.69
CA LYS A 468 -16.36 14.69 -28.64
C LYS A 468 -15.52 14.70 -29.92
N ARG A 469 -15.91 14.04 -31.03
CA ARG A 469 -15.26 14.17 -32.38
C ARG A 469 -13.72 14.36 -32.30
N THR A 470 -13.00 13.61 -31.46
CA THR A 470 -11.56 13.83 -31.26
C THR A 470 -10.78 12.87 -32.15
N LYS A 471 -9.78 13.39 -32.87
CA LYS A 471 -8.85 12.57 -33.68
C LYS A 471 -7.94 11.65 -32.84
N TYR A 472 -7.96 11.78 -31.51
CA TYR A 472 -7.05 11.11 -30.58
C TYR A 472 -7.80 10.61 -29.33
N ILE A 473 -7.20 9.65 -28.64
CA ILE A 473 -7.73 9.08 -27.39
C ILE A 473 -7.46 10.05 -26.23
N ASP A 474 -8.48 10.39 -25.45
CA ASP A 474 -8.31 11.17 -24.21
C ASP A 474 -7.74 10.28 -23.09
N GLU A 475 -6.50 10.54 -22.69
CA GLU A 475 -5.83 9.73 -21.68
C GLU A 475 -6.37 9.96 -20.25
N LYS A 476 -7.00 11.11 -19.98
CA LYS A 476 -7.53 11.45 -18.66
C LYS A 476 -8.83 10.72 -18.41
N GLU A 477 -9.76 10.80 -19.36
CA GLU A 477 -11.05 10.11 -19.30
C GLU A 477 -10.86 8.60 -19.14
N LEU A 478 -9.95 8.01 -19.94
CA LEU A 478 -9.65 6.58 -19.87
C LEU A 478 -9.15 6.12 -18.48
N THR A 479 -8.52 7.01 -17.72
CA THR A 479 -7.87 6.67 -16.45
C THR A 479 -8.57 7.24 -15.22
N GLU A 480 -9.70 7.93 -15.38
CA GLU A 480 -10.44 8.56 -14.29
C GLU A 480 -10.97 7.53 -13.28
N GLU A 481 -11.49 6.40 -13.77
CA GLU A 481 -11.99 5.31 -12.93
C GLU A 481 -10.91 4.30 -12.51
N ILE A 482 -9.65 4.50 -12.92
CA ILE A 482 -8.54 3.62 -12.55
C ILE A 482 -7.91 4.12 -11.25
N TYR A 483 -8.36 3.57 -10.13
CA TYR A 483 -7.86 3.95 -8.79
C TYR A 483 -6.44 3.44 -8.47
N ASN A 484 -5.85 2.57 -9.31
CA ASN A 484 -4.44 2.18 -9.19
C ASN A 484 -3.55 3.24 -9.89
N PRO A 485 -2.78 4.06 -9.15
CA PRO A 485 -1.99 5.14 -9.74
C PRO A 485 -0.80 4.65 -10.57
N VAL A 486 -0.29 3.44 -10.34
CA VAL A 486 0.78 2.80 -11.15
C VAL A 486 0.23 2.60 -12.55
N VAL A 487 -0.87 1.85 -12.64
CA VAL A 487 -1.53 1.47 -13.90
C VAL A 487 -2.06 2.70 -14.62
N ALA A 488 -2.78 3.59 -13.93
CA ALA A 488 -3.28 4.82 -14.51
C ALA A 488 -2.15 5.70 -15.09
N LYS A 489 -0.94 5.66 -14.53
CA LYS A 489 0.20 6.40 -15.10
C LYS A 489 0.75 5.70 -16.34
N SER A 490 1.03 4.39 -16.28
CA SER A 490 1.55 3.64 -17.43
C SER A 490 0.61 3.71 -18.64
N VAL A 491 -0.70 3.53 -18.42
CA VAL A 491 -1.74 3.69 -19.46
C VAL A 491 -1.68 5.09 -20.06
N ARG A 492 -1.65 6.15 -19.25
CA ARG A 492 -1.54 7.53 -19.76
C ARG A 492 -0.29 7.78 -20.57
N GLN A 493 0.86 7.22 -20.17
CA GLN A 493 2.10 7.39 -20.93
C GLN A 493 2.03 6.65 -22.27
N ALA A 494 1.51 5.42 -22.30
CA ALA A 494 1.33 4.66 -23.54
C ALA A 494 0.39 5.38 -24.52
N ILE A 495 -0.77 5.85 -24.06
CA ILE A 495 -1.71 6.60 -24.92
C ILE A 495 -1.09 7.91 -25.44
N LYS A 496 -0.34 8.64 -24.61
CA LYS A 496 0.38 9.83 -25.08
C LYS A 496 1.41 9.52 -26.16
N ILE A 497 2.15 8.43 -26.01
CA ILE A 497 3.12 7.95 -27.01
C ILE A 497 2.40 7.63 -28.32
N ILE A 498 1.31 6.87 -28.26
CA ILE A 498 0.54 6.49 -29.45
C ILE A 498 0.00 7.75 -30.15
N ASN A 499 -0.65 8.65 -29.40
CA ASN A 499 -1.17 9.91 -29.95
C ASN A 499 -0.06 10.74 -30.62
N GLU A 500 1.12 10.86 -30.00
CA GLU A 500 2.24 11.62 -30.55
C GLU A 500 2.88 10.93 -31.76
N ALA A 501 3.03 9.60 -31.72
CA ALA A 501 3.50 8.80 -32.83
C ALA A 501 2.55 8.91 -34.03
N THR A 502 1.23 8.88 -33.80
CA THR A 502 0.21 9.05 -34.85
C THR A 502 0.20 10.47 -35.41
N LYS A 503 0.48 11.51 -34.62
CA LYS A 503 0.65 12.88 -35.14
C LYS A 503 1.85 12.98 -36.08
N LYS A 504 2.97 12.36 -35.71
CA LYS A 504 4.24 12.48 -36.44
C LYS A 504 4.30 11.58 -37.68
N HIS A 505 3.76 10.37 -37.60
CA HIS A 505 3.93 9.32 -38.63
C HIS A 505 2.61 8.91 -39.31
N GLY A 506 1.47 9.48 -38.90
CA GLY A 506 0.14 9.09 -39.40
C GLY A 506 -0.42 7.85 -38.71
N ILE A 507 -1.56 7.37 -39.20
CA ILE A 507 -2.24 6.18 -38.68
C ILE A 507 -1.50 4.93 -39.14
N PHE A 508 -1.04 4.12 -38.18
CA PHE A 508 -0.28 2.89 -38.39
C PHE A 508 -1.11 1.78 -39.03
N ASP A 509 -0.46 0.87 -39.75
CA ASP A 509 -1.10 -0.34 -40.27
C ASP A 509 -1.27 -1.38 -39.17
N ASN A 510 -0.27 -1.50 -38.29
CA ASN A 510 -0.33 -2.41 -37.15
C ASN A 510 0.25 -1.75 -35.89
N ILE A 511 -0.45 -1.91 -34.76
CA ILE A 511 0.04 -1.58 -33.42
C ILE A 511 0.13 -2.88 -32.63
N VAL A 512 1.35 -3.22 -32.18
CA VAL A 512 1.67 -4.47 -31.52
C VAL A 512 2.03 -4.21 -30.06
N ILE A 513 1.33 -4.86 -29.13
CA ILE A 513 1.53 -4.68 -27.69
C ILE A 513 2.00 -5.97 -27.04
N GLU A 514 3.04 -5.90 -26.21
CA GLU A 514 3.42 -7.03 -25.36
C GLU A 514 2.44 -7.23 -24.19
N MET A 515 2.01 -8.49 -24.05
CA MET A 515 1.20 -8.98 -22.94
C MET A 515 1.97 -10.06 -22.17
N ALA A 516 2.06 -9.92 -20.86
CA ALA A 516 2.60 -10.96 -19.99
C ALA A 516 1.57 -12.10 -19.78
N ARG A 517 1.33 -12.94 -20.80
CA ARG A 517 0.56 -14.21 -20.70
C ARG A 517 1.50 -15.42 -20.60
N GLU A 518 1.07 -16.47 -19.93
CA GLU A 518 1.80 -17.75 -19.81
C GLU A 518 1.52 -18.64 -21.04
N ASN A 519 2.54 -19.35 -21.55
CA ASN A 519 2.40 -20.34 -22.63
C ASN A 519 1.89 -21.68 -22.06
N ASN A 520 1.01 -22.32 -22.84
CA ASN A 520 0.36 -23.63 -22.64
C ASN A 520 -0.96 -23.54 -21.85
N GLU A 521 -2.03 -23.18 -22.56
CA GLU A 521 -3.39 -23.04 -22.01
C GLU A 521 -3.97 -24.35 -21.45
N GLU A 522 -3.43 -25.52 -21.74
CA GLU A 522 -3.88 -26.77 -21.12
C GLU A 522 -3.03 -27.18 -19.93
N ASP A 523 -1.71 -27.25 -20.03
CA ASP A 523 -0.87 -27.67 -18.90
C ASP A 523 -0.73 -26.57 -17.84
N ALA A 524 -0.64 -25.29 -18.23
CA ALA A 524 -0.68 -24.19 -17.26
C ALA A 524 -2.07 -24.06 -16.62
N LYS A 525 -3.15 -24.44 -17.33
CA LYS A 525 -4.52 -24.49 -16.79
C LYS A 525 -4.70 -25.70 -15.87
N LYS A 526 -4.17 -26.86 -16.21
CA LYS A 526 -4.11 -28.05 -15.33
C LYS A 526 -3.30 -27.73 -14.07
N ASP A 527 -2.14 -27.11 -14.20
CA ASP A 527 -1.31 -26.68 -13.06
C ASP A 527 -1.95 -25.55 -12.27
N TYR A 528 -2.67 -24.62 -12.91
CA TYR A 528 -3.45 -23.58 -12.25
C TYR A 528 -4.62 -24.18 -11.47
N ILE A 529 -5.40 -25.07 -12.08
CA ILE A 529 -6.50 -25.80 -11.45
C ILE A 529 -5.95 -26.65 -10.31
N LYS A 530 -4.86 -27.40 -10.51
CA LYS A 530 -4.18 -28.20 -9.48
C LYS A 530 -3.72 -27.31 -8.32
N ARG A 531 -3.13 -26.15 -8.59
CA ARG A 531 -2.75 -25.17 -7.56
C ARG A 531 -3.97 -24.56 -6.86
N GLN A 532 -5.04 -24.24 -7.58
CA GLN A 532 -6.28 -23.70 -6.99
C GLN A 532 -6.96 -24.72 -6.10
N LYS A 533 -7.08 -25.96 -6.59
CA LYS A 533 -7.59 -27.10 -5.85
C LYS A 533 -6.75 -27.34 -4.58
N ALA A 534 -5.44 -27.47 -4.69
CA ALA A 534 -4.57 -27.60 -3.52
C ALA A 534 -4.72 -26.43 -2.53
N ASN A 535 -4.89 -25.19 -3.01
CA ASN A 535 -5.14 -24.03 -2.15
C ASN A 535 -6.51 -24.08 -1.46
N GLN A 536 -7.53 -24.64 -2.11
CA GLN A 536 -8.87 -24.77 -1.57
C GLN A 536 -8.96 -25.95 -0.60
N ASP A 537 -8.38 -27.09 -0.95
CA ASP A 537 -8.22 -28.26 -0.10
C ASP A 537 -7.47 -27.91 1.19
N GLU A 538 -6.37 -27.15 1.10
CA GLU A 538 -5.64 -26.66 2.27
C GLU A 538 -6.51 -25.76 3.16
N LYS A 539 -7.34 -24.88 2.56
CA LYS A 539 -8.28 -24.04 3.34
C LYS A 539 -9.32 -24.89 4.04
N TYR A 540 -9.92 -25.85 3.35
CA TYR A 540 -10.92 -26.74 3.94
C TYR A 540 -10.31 -27.58 5.06
N ALA A 541 -9.16 -28.20 4.83
CA ALA A 541 -8.44 -28.96 5.83
C ALA A 541 -8.08 -28.10 7.06
N ALA A 542 -7.66 -26.85 6.85
CA ALA A 542 -7.38 -25.92 7.94
C ALA A 542 -8.64 -25.58 8.75
N MET A 543 -9.76 -25.32 8.07
CA MET A 543 -11.04 -24.97 8.70
C MET A 543 -11.68 -26.16 9.42
N GLU A 544 -11.66 -27.35 8.82
CA GLU A 544 -12.16 -28.59 9.43
C GLU A 544 -11.33 -28.95 10.65
N LYS A 545 -9.99 -28.85 10.55
CA LYS A 545 -9.10 -29.07 11.71
C LYS A 545 -9.37 -28.07 12.82
N ALA A 546 -9.58 -26.80 12.49
CA ALA A 546 -9.92 -25.77 13.46
C ALA A 546 -11.29 -26.02 14.11
N ALA A 547 -12.30 -26.41 13.34
CA ALA A 547 -13.63 -26.78 13.85
C ALA A 547 -13.52 -27.97 14.81
N PHE A 548 -12.85 -29.04 14.39
CA PHE A 548 -12.70 -30.24 15.21
C PHE A 548 -12.00 -29.94 16.55
N GLN A 549 -10.92 -29.17 16.53
CA GLN A 549 -10.22 -28.78 17.75
C GLN A 549 -11.01 -27.79 18.63
N TYR A 550 -11.94 -27.03 18.07
CA TYR A 550 -12.70 -26.01 18.79
C TYR A 550 -14.01 -26.54 19.40
N ASN A 551 -14.84 -27.20 18.59
CA ASN A 551 -16.19 -27.63 18.99
C ASN A 551 -16.47 -29.11 18.71
N GLY A 552 -15.48 -29.89 18.25
CA GLY A 552 -15.64 -31.30 17.90
C GLY A 552 -16.48 -31.56 16.64
N LYS A 553 -16.87 -30.51 15.89
CA LYS A 553 -17.69 -30.61 14.68
C LYS A 553 -16.84 -30.38 13.43
N LYS A 554 -17.46 -30.55 12.26
CA LYS A 554 -16.82 -30.31 10.95
C LYS A 554 -16.78 -28.82 10.55
N GLU A 555 -17.59 -27.98 11.18
CA GLU A 555 -17.73 -26.57 10.83
C GLU A 555 -17.68 -25.67 12.08
N LEU A 556 -17.06 -24.51 11.92
CA LEU A 556 -17.05 -23.45 12.93
C LEU A 556 -18.36 -22.64 12.87
N PRO A 557 -18.93 -22.22 14.01
CA PRO A 557 -20.08 -21.33 14.06
C PRO A 557 -19.82 -20.00 13.35
N ASP A 558 -20.80 -19.52 12.57
CA ASP A 558 -20.71 -18.24 11.84
C ASP A 558 -20.52 -17.02 12.77
N SER A 559 -21.04 -17.11 14.00
CA SER A 559 -20.92 -16.06 15.03
C SER A 559 -19.47 -15.70 15.35
N ILE A 560 -18.55 -16.65 15.22
CA ILE A 560 -17.11 -16.47 15.52
C ILE A 560 -16.41 -15.56 14.49
N PHE A 561 -16.92 -15.49 13.26
CA PHE A 561 -16.37 -14.62 12.23
C PHE A 561 -16.86 -13.17 12.36
N HIS A 562 -17.81 -12.90 13.26
CA HIS A 562 -18.27 -11.55 13.56
C HIS A 562 -17.13 -10.72 14.18
N GLY A 563 -16.90 -9.51 13.67
CA GLY A 563 -15.77 -8.67 14.11
C GLY A 563 -14.37 -9.16 13.68
N HIS A 564 -14.22 -10.41 13.22
CA HIS A 564 -12.92 -11.05 12.94
C HIS A 564 -12.78 -11.54 11.48
N LYS A 565 -12.91 -10.61 10.53
CA LYS A 565 -12.89 -10.90 9.07
C LYS A 565 -11.65 -11.65 8.55
N GLU A 566 -10.51 -11.57 9.24
CA GLU A 566 -9.27 -12.23 8.83
C GLU A 566 -9.08 -13.63 9.43
N LEU A 567 -10.01 -14.11 10.27
CA LEU A 567 -9.88 -15.37 10.99
C LEU A 567 -9.61 -16.55 10.05
N ALA A 568 -10.33 -16.67 8.93
CA ALA A 568 -10.09 -17.73 7.96
C ALA A 568 -8.66 -17.72 7.40
N THR A 569 -8.06 -16.53 7.22
CA THR A 569 -6.65 -16.41 6.80
C THR A 569 -5.71 -16.76 7.94
N LYS A 570 -6.02 -16.34 9.18
CA LYS A 570 -5.25 -16.72 10.36
C LYS A 570 -5.25 -18.24 10.58
N ILE A 571 -6.41 -18.90 10.47
CA ILE A 571 -6.55 -20.36 10.56
C ILE A 571 -5.73 -21.06 9.47
N ARG A 572 -5.76 -20.54 8.23
CA ARG A 572 -4.93 -21.08 7.15
C ARG A 572 -3.43 -20.99 7.48
N LEU A 573 -2.96 -19.85 7.98
CA LEU A 573 -1.57 -19.66 8.37
C LEU A 573 -1.20 -20.54 9.58
N TRP A 574 -2.07 -20.61 10.58
CA TRP A 574 -1.96 -21.49 11.74
C TRP A 574 -1.75 -22.95 11.33
N HIS A 575 -2.57 -23.44 10.38
CA HIS A 575 -2.43 -24.78 9.82
C HIS A 575 -1.09 -24.98 9.10
N GLN A 576 -0.71 -24.05 8.19
CA GLN A 576 0.57 -24.09 7.46
C GLN A 576 1.80 -24.14 8.38
N GLN A 577 1.67 -23.58 9.58
CA GLN A 577 2.75 -23.45 10.54
C GLN A 577 2.80 -24.59 11.55
N GLY A 578 2.00 -25.65 11.35
CA GLY A 578 1.91 -26.73 12.33
C GLY A 578 1.45 -26.25 13.69
N GLU A 579 0.52 -25.28 13.71
CA GLU A 579 -0.13 -24.77 14.92
C GLU A 579 0.81 -23.97 15.85
N LYS A 580 1.97 -23.54 15.33
CA LYS A 580 2.99 -22.81 16.10
C LYS A 580 3.17 -21.38 15.64
N CYS A 581 3.54 -20.52 16.58
CA CYS A 581 4.11 -19.21 16.30
C CYS A 581 5.53 -19.41 15.77
N LEU A 582 5.79 -19.01 14.52
CA LEU A 582 7.09 -19.21 13.90
C LEU A 582 8.23 -18.37 14.50
N TYR A 583 7.97 -17.40 15.37
CA TYR A 583 9.04 -16.61 15.99
C TYR A 583 9.37 -17.06 17.41
N THR A 584 8.42 -17.67 18.10
CA THR A 584 8.61 -18.10 19.49
C THR A 584 8.65 -19.61 19.66
N GLY A 585 8.25 -20.38 18.63
CA GLY A 585 8.11 -21.83 18.72
C GLY A 585 6.92 -22.30 19.57
N LYS A 586 6.21 -21.39 20.26
CA LYS A 586 5.06 -21.68 21.12
C LYS A 586 3.85 -22.12 20.29
N ASN A 587 3.07 -23.05 20.83
CA ASN A 587 1.81 -23.46 20.23
C ASN A 587 0.78 -22.32 20.28
N ILE A 588 -0.09 -22.30 19.27
CA ILE A 588 -1.23 -21.40 19.12
C ILE A 588 -2.49 -22.26 19.24
N PRO A 589 -3.16 -22.31 20.40
CA PRO A 589 -4.45 -22.99 20.52
C PRO A 589 -5.50 -22.33 19.63
N ILE A 590 -6.37 -23.13 19.00
CA ILE A 590 -7.43 -22.57 18.14
C ILE A 590 -8.43 -21.71 18.93
N SER A 591 -8.74 -22.12 20.17
CA SER A 591 -9.63 -21.37 21.07
C SER A 591 -9.06 -19.97 21.35
N ASP A 592 -7.76 -19.87 21.64
CA ASP A 592 -7.09 -18.58 21.84
C ASP A 592 -7.11 -17.73 20.57
N LEU A 593 -6.88 -18.34 19.39
CA LEU A 593 -6.90 -17.60 18.13
C LEU A 593 -8.27 -16.97 17.85
N ILE A 594 -9.35 -17.62 18.29
CA ILE A 594 -10.75 -17.21 18.15
C ILE A 594 -11.11 -16.13 19.18
N HIS A 595 -10.97 -16.42 20.48
CA HIS A 595 -11.47 -15.55 21.54
C HIS A 595 -10.52 -14.39 21.87
N ASN A 596 -9.23 -14.59 21.61
CA ASN A 596 -8.16 -13.66 21.97
C ASN A 596 -7.45 -13.08 20.74
N GLN A 597 -8.24 -12.57 19.77
CA GLN A 597 -7.74 -12.07 18.47
C GLN A 597 -6.53 -11.12 18.57
N TYR A 598 -6.48 -10.29 19.60
CA TYR A 598 -5.45 -9.27 19.80
C TYR A 598 -4.06 -9.86 20.13
N MET A 599 -3.99 -11.14 20.50
CA MET A 599 -2.73 -11.82 20.84
C MET A 599 -1.94 -12.26 19.62
N TYR A 600 -2.59 -12.35 18.46
CA TYR A 600 -1.99 -12.89 17.25
C TYR A 600 -2.10 -11.89 16.11
N GLU A 601 -0.96 -11.57 15.51
CA GLU A 601 -0.88 -10.70 14.35
C GLU A 601 -0.39 -11.50 13.15
N ILE A 602 -0.88 -11.13 11.97
CA ILE A 602 -0.27 -11.59 10.73
C ILE A 602 0.92 -10.66 10.48
N ASP A 603 2.13 -11.17 10.65
CA ASP A 603 3.35 -10.45 10.32
C ASP A 603 3.74 -10.68 8.85
N HIS A 604 4.39 -9.67 8.27
CA HIS A 604 5.13 -9.80 7.03
C HIS A 604 6.56 -10.24 7.32
N ILE A 605 6.91 -11.47 6.93
CA ILE A 605 8.24 -12.07 7.14
C ILE A 605 9.32 -11.09 6.71
N LEU A 606 9.24 -10.66 5.45
CA LEU A 606 9.98 -9.52 4.92
C LEU A 606 9.12 -8.27 5.12
N PRO A 607 9.58 -7.25 5.88
CA PRO A 607 8.79 -6.06 6.17
C PRO A 607 8.18 -5.45 4.91
N LEU A 608 6.86 -5.22 4.94
CA LEU A 608 6.11 -4.74 3.78
C LEU A 608 6.64 -3.40 3.23
N SER A 609 7.25 -2.57 4.09
CA SER A 609 7.92 -1.32 3.70
C SER A 609 9.16 -1.51 2.81
N LEU A 610 9.65 -2.74 2.70
CA LEU A 610 10.89 -3.09 2.02
C LEU A 610 10.65 -4.09 0.87
N SER A 611 9.81 -5.11 1.08
CA SER A 611 9.56 -6.17 0.09
C SER A 611 8.39 -5.90 -0.84
N PHE A 612 7.40 -5.11 -0.39
CA PHE A 612 6.13 -4.86 -1.10
C PHE A 612 5.31 -6.12 -1.43
N ASP A 613 5.69 -7.27 -0.89
CA ASP A 613 5.01 -8.53 -1.12
C ASP A 613 3.94 -8.74 -0.03
N ASP A 614 2.67 -8.51 -0.38
CA ASP A 614 1.51 -8.76 0.48
C ASP A 614 0.91 -10.17 0.27
N SER A 615 1.58 -11.05 -0.49
CA SER A 615 1.12 -12.41 -0.73
C SER A 615 1.15 -13.25 0.55
N LEU A 616 0.34 -14.32 0.56
CA LEU A 616 0.30 -15.26 1.68
C LEU A 616 1.68 -15.89 1.97
N SER A 617 2.55 -16.00 0.97
CA SER A 617 3.92 -16.53 1.12
C SER A 617 4.80 -15.62 2.00
N ASN A 618 4.51 -14.32 2.06
CA ASN A 618 5.19 -13.38 2.94
C ASN A 618 4.49 -13.20 4.29
N LYS A 619 3.39 -13.90 4.54
CA LYS A 619 2.57 -13.74 5.75
C LYS A 619 2.75 -14.93 6.69
N VAL A 620 2.87 -14.65 7.98
CA VAL A 620 2.92 -15.65 9.05
C VAL A 620 2.06 -15.19 10.22
N LEU A 621 1.39 -16.14 10.87
CA LEU A 621 0.66 -15.90 12.10
C LEU A 621 1.63 -16.02 13.28
N VAL A 622 1.83 -14.95 14.02
CA VAL A 622 2.75 -14.91 15.15
C VAL A 622 2.10 -14.23 16.34
N LEU A 623 2.70 -14.37 17.51
CA LEU A 623 2.33 -13.59 18.67
C LEU A 623 2.52 -12.10 18.38
N ALA A 624 1.57 -11.28 18.81
CA ALA A 624 1.62 -9.83 18.62
C ALA A 624 2.92 -9.25 19.22
N THR A 625 3.36 -9.74 20.37
CA THR A 625 4.67 -9.39 20.97
C THR A 625 5.82 -9.62 20.01
N ALA A 626 5.92 -10.86 19.51
CA ALA A 626 7.00 -11.28 18.65
C ALA A 626 7.05 -10.44 17.37
N ASN A 627 5.88 -10.07 16.83
CA ASN A 627 5.78 -9.14 15.70
C ASN A 627 6.29 -7.73 16.06
N GLN A 628 5.81 -7.15 17.17
CA GLN A 628 6.22 -5.80 17.60
C GLN A 628 7.72 -5.72 17.89
N GLU A 629 8.28 -6.76 18.50
CA GLU A 629 9.69 -6.86 18.87
C GLU A 629 10.59 -7.12 17.65
N LYS A 630 10.16 -7.97 16.71
CA LYS A 630 10.79 -8.11 15.39
C LYS A 630 10.87 -6.76 14.68
N GLY A 631 9.77 -6.02 14.64
CA GLY A 631 9.72 -4.71 14.00
C GLY A 631 10.05 -4.76 12.50
N GLN A 632 10.77 -3.77 11.98
CA GLN A 632 11.13 -3.70 10.55
C GLN A 632 12.39 -4.52 10.19
N ARG A 633 12.47 -5.76 10.67
CA ARG A 633 13.61 -6.67 10.47
C ARG A 633 13.15 -8.00 9.89
N THR A 634 14.04 -8.76 9.26
CA THR A 634 13.79 -10.17 8.90
C THR A 634 13.88 -11.07 10.13
N PRO A 635 13.37 -12.33 10.09
CA PRO A 635 13.59 -13.28 11.18
C PRO A 635 15.08 -13.45 11.53
N PHE A 636 15.95 -13.56 10.53
CA PHE A 636 17.41 -13.63 10.71
C PHE A 636 17.99 -12.45 11.50
N GLN A 637 17.51 -11.24 11.23
CA GLN A 637 17.98 -10.02 11.91
C GLN A 637 17.39 -9.80 13.31
N ALA A 638 16.35 -10.56 13.68
CA ALA A 638 15.54 -10.28 14.86
C ALA A 638 15.64 -11.37 15.93
N LEU A 639 15.52 -12.66 15.55
CA LEU A 639 15.27 -13.74 16.52
C LEU A 639 16.31 -13.81 17.63
N ASP A 640 17.61 -13.77 17.31
CA ASP A 640 18.68 -13.87 18.32
C ASP A 640 18.78 -12.62 19.24
N SER A 641 18.05 -11.54 18.92
CA SER A 641 18.00 -10.32 19.73
C SER A 641 16.67 -10.13 20.47
N MET A 642 15.75 -11.08 20.33
CA MET A 642 14.44 -11.04 20.98
C MET A 642 14.52 -11.74 22.34
N ASP A 643 13.84 -11.18 23.34
CA ASP A 643 13.84 -11.70 24.72
C ASP A 643 13.02 -12.99 24.86
N ASP A 644 11.95 -13.17 24.06
CA ASP A 644 11.02 -14.32 24.09
C ASP A 644 10.88 -14.97 22.70
N ALA A 645 11.98 -15.52 22.17
CA ALA A 645 12.04 -16.22 20.89
C ALA A 645 12.90 -17.50 20.97
N TRP A 646 12.66 -18.46 20.07
CA TRP A 646 13.67 -19.50 19.81
C TRP A 646 14.87 -18.92 19.06
N SER A 647 16.02 -19.59 19.15
CA SER A 647 17.20 -19.17 18.41
C SER A 647 16.97 -19.26 16.90
N TYR A 648 17.66 -18.44 16.11
CA TYR A 648 17.56 -18.52 14.64
C TYR A 648 17.91 -19.91 14.10
N ARG A 649 18.78 -20.65 14.81
CA ARG A 649 19.15 -22.03 14.45
C ARG A 649 17.98 -23.00 14.61
N GLU A 650 17.29 -22.97 15.75
CA GLU A 650 16.10 -23.82 16.00
C GLU A 650 14.99 -23.51 15.02
N PHE A 651 14.74 -22.22 14.79
CA PHE A 651 13.84 -21.72 13.76
C PHE A 651 14.20 -22.28 12.36
N LYS A 652 15.48 -22.17 11.97
CA LYS A 652 15.96 -22.61 10.66
C LYS A 652 15.79 -24.12 10.46
N SER A 653 16.02 -24.92 11.49
CA SER A 653 15.77 -26.38 11.45
C SER A 653 14.29 -26.66 11.20
N TYR A 654 13.41 -26.07 12.01
CA TYR A 654 11.96 -26.27 11.91
C TYR A 654 11.41 -25.88 10.53
N VAL A 655 11.82 -24.72 9.99
CA VAL A 655 11.36 -24.23 8.68
C VAL A 655 11.83 -25.15 7.55
N LYS A 656 13.05 -25.69 7.61
CA LYS A 656 13.55 -26.63 6.60
C LYS A 656 12.77 -27.95 6.63
N GLU A 657 12.58 -28.51 7.82
CA GLU A 657 11.92 -29.80 8.05
C GLU A 657 10.41 -29.77 7.79
N SER A 658 9.75 -28.62 7.98
CA SER A 658 8.30 -28.50 7.81
C SER A 658 7.85 -28.80 6.37
N LYS A 659 6.98 -29.79 6.19
CA LYS A 659 6.35 -30.12 4.88
C LYS A 659 5.15 -29.23 4.55
N LEU A 660 4.61 -28.51 5.54
CA LEU A 660 3.41 -27.67 5.41
C LEU A 660 3.72 -26.27 4.87
N LEU A 661 4.97 -25.79 5.01
CA LEU A 661 5.39 -24.49 4.50
C LEU A 661 5.78 -24.58 3.01
N GLY A 662 5.15 -23.78 2.17
CA GLY A 662 5.51 -23.69 0.75
C GLY A 662 6.92 -23.14 0.51
N ASN A 663 7.58 -23.58 -0.57
CA ASN A 663 8.99 -23.24 -0.88
C ASN A 663 9.31 -21.75 -0.84
N LYS A 664 8.45 -20.91 -1.45
CA LYS A 664 8.63 -19.45 -1.44
C LYS A 664 8.57 -18.85 -0.02
N LYS A 665 7.74 -19.41 0.87
CA LYS A 665 7.65 -18.97 2.26
C LYS A 665 8.92 -19.38 3.03
N LYS A 666 9.46 -20.58 2.79
CA LYS A 666 10.74 -21.01 3.35
C LYS A 666 11.88 -20.10 2.94
N GLU A 667 11.97 -19.75 1.66
CA GLU A 667 12.97 -18.81 1.13
C GLU A 667 12.95 -17.47 1.87
N TYR A 668 11.76 -16.90 2.10
CA TYR A 668 11.60 -15.64 2.83
C TYR A 668 11.94 -15.75 4.31
N LEU A 669 11.54 -16.85 4.96
CA LEU A 669 11.82 -17.10 6.38
C LEU A 669 13.33 -17.23 6.63
N LEU A 670 14.06 -17.87 5.70
CA LEU A 670 15.47 -18.22 5.83
C LEU A 670 16.42 -17.25 5.11
N THR A 671 15.94 -16.11 4.61
CA THR A 671 16.82 -15.16 3.92
C THR A 671 17.78 -14.49 4.91
N GLU A 672 19.08 -14.65 4.63
CA GLU A 672 20.17 -14.04 5.39
C GLU A 672 20.68 -12.76 4.70
N GLU A 673 20.06 -12.38 3.57
CA GLU A 673 20.41 -11.16 2.85
C GLU A 673 20.01 -9.91 3.64
N ASP A 674 20.89 -8.91 3.64
CA ASP A 674 20.55 -7.59 4.17
C ASP A 674 19.60 -6.85 3.24
N ILE A 675 18.31 -6.96 3.53
CA ILE A 675 17.21 -6.28 2.83
C ILE A 675 17.28 -4.75 2.87
N SER A 676 18.19 -4.15 3.65
CA SER A 676 18.42 -2.71 3.63
C SER A 676 19.12 -2.24 2.34
N LYS A 677 19.86 -3.14 1.65
CA LYS A 677 20.55 -2.87 0.39
C LYS A 677 19.58 -2.55 -0.74
N ILE A 678 19.91 -1.51 -1.52
CA ILE A 678 19.07 -1.00 -2.63
C ILE A 678 18.89 -2.04 -3.74
N GLU A 679 19.94 -2.78 -4.06
CA GLU A 679 19.94 -3.85 -5.07
C GLU A 679 18.99 -4.99 -4.70
N VAL A 680 18.97 -5.39 -3.43
CA VAL A 680 18.06 -6.43 -2.90
C VAL A 680 16.61 -5.94 -2.94
N LYS A 681 16.34 -4.67 -2.60
CA LYS A 681 15.00 -4.06 -2.72
C LYS A 681 14.49 -4.07 -4.16
N GLN A 682 15.35 -3.82 -5.15
CA GLN A 682 14.96 -3.85 -6.56
C GLN A 682 14.52 -5.24 -7.00
N LYS A 683 15.21 -6.31 -6.56
CA LYS A 683 14.82 -7.70 -6.84
C LYS A 683 13.42 -8.07 -6.31
N PHE A 684 13.00 -7.51 -5.18
CA PHE A 684 11.65 -7.73 -4.64
C PHE A 684 10.57 -6.89 -5.35
N ILE A 685 10.90 -5.67 -5.80
CA ILE A 685 10.00 -4.75 -6.53
C ILE A 685 9.66 -5.27 -7.95
N GLU A 686 10.56 -6.02 -8.59
CA GLU A 686 10.37 -6.58 -9.94
C GLU A 686 9.20 -7.60 -10.04
N ARG A 687 8.54 -7.96 -8.94
CA ARG A 687 7.38 -8.90 -8.91
C ARG A 687 6.00 -8.28 -9.23
N ASN A 688 5.94 -7.04 -9.72
CA ASN A 688 4.68 -6.36 -10.10
C ASN A 688 4.07 -6.80 -11.46
N LEU A 689 4.12 -8.10 -11.77
CA LEU A 689 3.59 -8.68 -13.01
C LEU A 689 2.08 -8.40 -13.20
N VAL A 690 1.33 -8.28 -12.10
CA VAL A 690 -0.11 -8.00 -12.11
C VAL A 690 -0.42 -6.60 -12.65
N ASP A 691 0.35 -5.58 -12.26
CA ASP A 691 0.15 -4.19 -12.68
C ASP A 691 0.54 -3.98 -14.16
N THR A 692 1.59 -4.64 -14.63
CA THR A 692 1.97 -4.66 -16.05
C THR A 692 0.87 -5.31 -16.90
N ARG A 693 0.38 -6.50 -16.51
CA ARG A 693 -0.73 -7.18 -17.18
C ARG A 693 -1.99 -6.31 -17.26
N TYR A 694 -2.32 -5.61 -16.18
CA TYR A 694 -3.50 -4.75 -16.14
C TYR A 694 -3.32 -3.53 -17.06
N SER A 695 -2.14 -2.88 -17.05
CA SER A 695 -1.83 -1.73 -17.91
C SER A 695 -1.92 -2.07 -19.39
N SER A 696 -1.24 -3.15 -19.85
CA SER A 696 -1.27 -3.56 -21.25
C SER A 696 -2.70 -3.92 -21.71
N ARG A 697 -3.48 -4.59 -20.87
CA ARG A 697 -4.88 -4.93 -21.19
C ARG A 697 -5.78 -3.70 -21.33
N VAL A 698 -5.62 -2.69 -20.48
CA VAL A 698 -6.40 -1.44 -20.58
C VAL A 698 -6.07 -0.70 -21.88
N VAL A 699 -4.78 -0.59 -22.23
CA VAL A 699 -4.35 0.05 -23.48
C VAL A 699 -4.87 -0.71 -24.69
N LEU A 700 -4.73 -2.05 -24.71
CA LEU A 700 -5.23 -2.91 -25.79
C LEU A 700 -6.72 -2.68 -26.05
N ASN A 701 -7.56 -2.81 -25.01
CA ASN A 701 -9.00 -2.64 -25.14
C ASN A 701 -9.35 -1.22 -25.60
N ALA A 702 -8.68 -0.20 -25.05
CA ALA A 702 -8.92 1.19 -25.45
C ALA A 702 -8.60 1.46 -26.93
N LEU A 703 -7.53 0.84 -27.46
CA LEU A 703 -7.20 0.95 -28.88
C LEU A 703 -8.20 0.21 -29.76
N GLN A 704 -8.55 -1.03 -29.39
CA GLN A 704 -9.54 -1.81 -30.15
C GLN A 704 -10.87 -1.06 -30.25
N ASP A 705 -11.35 -0.51 -29.14
CA ASP A 705 -12.59 0.26 -29.08
C ASP A 705 -12.48 1.55 -29.93
N PHE A 706 -11.40 2.33 -29.76
CA PHE A 706 -11.20 3.60 -30.46
C PHE A 706 -11.09 3.42 -31.98
N TYR A 707 -10.24 2.50 -32.44
CA TYR A 707 -10.01 2.29 -33.87
C TYR A 707 -11.23 1.68 -34.57
N LYS A 708 -11.96 0.78 -33.90
CA LYS A 708 -13.23 0.23 -34.42
C LYS A 708 -14.32 1.31 -34.54
N ALA A 709 -14.47 2.15 -33.51
CA ALA A 709 -15.47 3.23 -33.52
C ALA A 709 -15.22 4.27 -34.62
N HIS A 710 -13.95 4.55 -34.93
CA HIS A 710 -13.54 5.50 -35.98
C HIS A 710 -13.38 4.86 -37.37
N LYS A 711 -13.63 3.55 -37.50
CA LYS A 711 -13.47 2.78 -38.75
C LYS A 711 -12.06 2.92 -39.37
N PHE A 712 -11.03 2.94 -38.53
CA PHE A 712 -9.65 2.91 -38.99
C PHE A 712 -9.24 1.48 -39.33
N ASP A 713 -8.57 1.30 -40.46
CA ASP A 713 -8.08 0.01 -40.95
C ASP A 713 -6.71 -0.35 -40.33
N THR A 714 -6.60 -0.20 -39.00
CA THR A 714 -5.40 -0.52 -38.23
C THR A 714 -5.61 -1.84 -37.50
N THR A 715 -4.70 -2.79 -37.72
CA THR A 715 -4.66 -4.03 -36.94
C THR A 715 -4.07 -3.75 -35.56
N ILE A 716 -4.72 -4.25 -34.50
CA ILE A 716 -4.17 -4.19 -33.14
C ILE A 716 -3.78 -5.62 -32.74
N SER A 717 -2.48 -5.93 -32.80
CA SER A 717 -1.93 -7.26 -32.50
C SER A 717 -1.35 -7.36 -31.09
N VAL A 718 -1.27 -8.59 -30.57
CA VAL A 718 -0.75 -8.88 -29.23
C VAL A 718 0.34 -9.93 -29.32
N VAL A 719 1.41 -9.74 -28.55
CA VAL A 719 2.51 -10.71 -28.46
C VAL A 719 2.81 -11.04 -27.01
N ARG A 720 3.20 -12.30 -26.74
CA ARG A 720 3.49 -12.77 -25.39
C ARG A 720 4.94 -12.48 -25.01
N GLY A 721 5.17 -12.04 -23.78
CA GLY A 721 6.53 -11.76 -23.29
C GLY A 721 7.47 -12.96 -23.26
N GLN A 722 6.94 -14.18 -23.10
CA GLN A 722 7.74 -15.41 -23.22
C GLN A 722 8.25 -15.61 -24.66
N PHE A 723 7.42 -15.27 -25.64
CA PHE A 723 7.76 -15.38 -27.06
C PHE A 723 8.80 -14.33 -27.48
N THR A 724 8.65 -13.07 -27.06
CA THR A 724 9.66 -12.02 -27.31
C THR A 724 11.00 -12.35 -26.64
N SER A 725 10.98 -12.90 -25.42
CA SER A 725 12.18 -13.39 -24.73
C SER A 725 12.86 -14.54 -25.49
N GLN A 726 12.08 -15.49 -26.02
CA GLN A 726 12.60 -16.60 -26.82
C GLN A 726 13.20 -16.11 -28.14
N LEU A 727 12.53 -15.18 -28.84
CA LEU A 727 13.06 -14.53 -30.05
C LEU A 727 14.37 -13.82 -29.75
N ARG A 728 14.42 -13.02 -28.66
CA ARG A 728 15.63 -12.31 -28.24
C ARG A 728 16.82 -13.25 -28.02
N ARG A 729 16.59 -14.40 -27.36
CA ARG A 729 17.61 -15.43 -27.14
C ARG A 729 18.07 -16.09 -28.45
N LYS A 730 17.14 -16.40 -29.35
CA LYS A 730 17.44 -17.04 -30.65
C LYS A 730 18.17 -16.09 -31.60
N TRP A 731 17.84 -14.81 -31.57
CA TRP A 731 18.52 -13.74 -32.30
C TRP A 731 19.83 -13.29 -31.64
N ARG A 732 20.23 -13.92 -30.52
CA ARG A 732 21.48 -13.63 -29.79
C ARG A 732 21.61 -12.15 -29.39
N LEU A 733 20.49 -11.48 -29.12
CA LEU A 733 20.48 -10.08 -28.70
C LEU A 733 20.71 -9.97 -27.19
N GLU A 734 21.87 -9.44 -26.79
CA GLU A 734 22.21 -9.26 -25.37
C GLU A 734 21.24 -8.31 -24.66
N LYS A 735 20.93 -8.60 -23.39
CA LYS A 735 20.06 -7.76 -22.54
C LYS A 735 20.84 -7.26 -21.32
N SER A 736 21.43 -6.06 -21.44
CA SER A 736 21.92 -5.35 -20.25
C SER A 736 20.75 -4.69 -19.53
N ARG A 737 20.49 -5.13 -18.28
CA ARG A 737 19.48 -4.51 -17.40
C ARG A 737 19.99 -3.23 -16.74
N GLU A 738 21.26 -2.92 -16.89
CA GLU A 738 21.91 -1.75 -16.27
C GLU A 738 21.60 -0.47 -17.06
N THR A 739 21.20 -0.59 -18.33
CA THR A 739 20.84 0.53 -19.22
C THR A 739 19.37 0.49 -19.61
N TYR A 740 18.85 1.59 -20.15
CA TYR A 740 17.48 1.74 -20.61
C TYR A 740 17.28 1.47 -22.10
N HIS A 741 18.34 1.12 -22.86
CA HIS A 741 18.25 0.79 -24.29
C HIS A 741 17.35 -0.43 -24.54
N HIS A 742 17.36 -1.39 -23.60
CA HIS A 742 16.66 -2.66 -23.78
C HIS A 742 15.15 -2.51 -24.00
N HIS A 743 14.50 -1.47 -23.47
CA HIS A 743 13.07 -1.21 -23.69
C HIS A 743 12.76 -0.88 -25.16
N ALA A 744 13.56 -0.03 -25.80
CA ALA A 744 13.39 0.30 -27.21
C ALA A 744 13.66 -0.92 -28.11
N VAL A 745 14.69 -1.72 -27.77
CA VAL A 745 15.00 -2.97 -28.47
C VAL A 745 13.87 -3.98 -28.30
N ASP A 746 13.35 -4.17 -27.08
CA ASP A 746 12.20 -5.05 -26.82
C ASP A 746 10.97 -4.60 -27.65
N ALA A 747 10.71 -3.30 -27.74
CA ALA A 747 9.64 -2.74 -28.59
C ALA A 747 9.83 -3.00 -30.10
N LEU A 748 11.06 -2.99 -30.60
CA LEU A 748 11.36 -3.35 -31.99
C LEU A 748 11.21 -4.85 -32.25
N ILE A 749 11.60 -5.71 -31.30
CA ILE A 749 11.33 -7.15 -31.37
C ILE A 749 9.81 -7.40 -31.41
N ILE A 750 9.04 -6.68 -30.59
CA ILE A 750 7.58 -6.73 -30.59
C ILE A 750 7.01 -6.32 -31.95
N ALA A 751 7.45 -5.19 -32.52
CA ALA A 751 7.03 -4.77 -33.86
C ALA A 751 7.35 -5.84 -34.92
N ALA A 752 8.59 -6.33 -34.94
CA ALA A 752 9.08 -7.31 -35.91
C ALA A 752 8.37 -8.66 -35.78
N SER A 753 7.97 -9.06 -34.58
CA SER A 753 7.28 -10.34 -34.34
C SER A 753 5.93 -10.44 -35.05
N SER A 754 5.28 -9.31 -35.37
CA SER A 754 4.07 -9.28 -36.21
C SER A 754 4.35 -9.51 -37.71
N GLN A 755 5.61 -9.46 -38.13
CA GLN A 755 6.04 -9.50 -39.52
C GLN A 755 6.85 -10.77 -39.87
N LEU A 756 6.93 -11.73 -38.94
CA LEU A 756 7.60 -13.02 -39.16
C LEU A 756 7.07 -13.74 -40.40
N ARG A 757 7.96 -14.49 -41.05
CA ARG A 757 7.66 -15.20 -42.31
C ARG A 757 6.50 -16.18 -42.15
N LEU A 758 6.35 -16.78 -40.96
CA LEU A 758 5.20 -17.60 -40.60
C LEU A 758 3.86 -16.88 -40.85
N TRP A 759 3.72 -15.63 -40.40
CA TRP A 759 2.47 -14.87 -40.50
C TRP A 759 2.18 -14.37 -41.91
N LYS A 760 3.23 -14.07 -42.69
CA LYS A 760 3.10 -13.68 -44.10
C LYS A 760 2.61 -14.82 -44.99
N LYS A 761 2.94 -16.07 -44.65
CA LYS A 761 2.50 -17.27 -45.38
C LYS A 761 1.08 -17.71 -45.05
N GLN A 762 0.55 -17.31 -43.89
CA GLN A 762 -0.74 -17.78 -43.34
C GLN A 762 -1.84 -16.69 -43.32
N ASN A 763 -1.61 -15.54 -43.97
CA ASN A 763 -2.55 -14.41 -44.08
C ASN A 763 -3.26 -13.99 -42.77
N ASN A 764 -2.62 -14.16 -41.60
CA ASN A 764 -3.27 -13.93 -40.31
C ASN A 764 -2.34 -13.27 -39.26
N PRO A 765 -2.58 -12.01 -38.87
CA PRO A 765 -1.81 -11.33 -37.83
C PRO A 765 -2.31 -11.74 -36.43
N LEU A 766 -1.71 -12.79 -35.86
CA LEU A 766 -1.73 -13.09 -34.40
C LEU A 766 -3.13 -13.14 -33.75
N ILE A 767 -4.00 -14.03 -34.24
CA ILE A 767 -5.20 -14.50 -33.51
C ILE A 767 -4.91 -15.89 -32.92
N ALA A 768 -5.38 -16.12 -31.69
CA ALA A 768 -5.04 -17.28 -30.85
C ALA A 768 -5.54 -18.62 -31.40
N TYR A 769 -4.64 -19.61 -31.55
CA TYR A 769 -5.02 -21.01 -31.84
C TYR A 769 -4.11 -22.03 -31.13
N LYS A 770 -4.67 -23.23 -30.91
CA LYS A 770 -4.10 -24.40 -30.21
C LYS A 770 -2.81 -24.91 -30.86
N GLU A 771 -1.92 -25.52 -30.06
CA GLU A 771 -0.67 -26.12 -30.55
C GLU A 771 -0.92 -27.26 -31.54
N GLY A 772 -0.22 -27.22 -32.68
CA GLY A 772 -0.03 -28.35 -33.60
C GLY A 772 -0.84 -28.35 -34.90
N GLN A 773 -1.77 -27.42 -35.11
CA GLN A 773 -2.58 -27.34 -36.34
C GLN A 773 -2.72 -25.89 -36.81
N PHE A 774 -2.14 -25.58 -37.97
CA PHE A 774 -2.31 -24.27 -38.62
C PHE A 774 -3.41 -24.40 -39.67
N VAL A 775 -4.41 -23.51 -39.68
CA VAL A 775 -5.49 -23.54 -40.67
C VAL A 775 -5.27 -22.39 -41.65
N ASP A 776 -5.19 -22.71 -42.94
CA ASP A 776 -5.17 -21.71 -44.01
C ASP A 776 -6.53 -20.99 -44.07
N SER A 777 -6.52 -19.65 -44.04
CA SER A 777 -7.76 -18.86 -43.98
C SER A 777 -8.51 -18.74 -45.30
N GLU A 778 -7.88 -19.08 -46.43
CA GLU A 778 -8.51 -19.09 -47.75
C GLU A 778 -8.96 -20.50 -48.16
N THR A 779 -8.21 -21.55 -47.77
CA THR A 779 -8.50 -22.94 -48.19
C THR A 779 -9.11 -23.83 -47.10
N GLY A 780 -8.96 -23.46 -45.82
CA GLY A 780 -9.46 -24.26 -44.69
C GLY A 780 -8.65 -25.52 -44.37
N GLU A 781 -7.50 -25.74 -45.04
CA GLU A 781 -6.66 -26.92 -44.84
C GLU A 781 -5.81 -26.82 -43.56
N ILE A 782 -5.69 -27.96 -42.85
CA ILE A 782 -4.80 -28.11 -41.68
C ILE A 782 -3.37 -28.36 -42.19
N ILE A 783 -2.52 -27.35 -42.10
CA ILE A 783 -1.09 -27.43 -42.41
C ILE A 783 -0.36 -27.96 -41.17
N SER A 784 0.19 -29.17 -41.26
CA SER A 784 1.15 -29.70 -40.29
C SER A 784 2.56 -29.24 -40.67
N LEU A 785 3.16 -28.32 -39.92
CA LEU A 785 4.58 -27.97 -40.08
C LEU A 785 5.44 -28.94 -39.27
N SER A 786 6.56 -29.41 -39.84
CA SER A 786 7.56 -30.10 -39.03
C SER A 786 8.20 -29.13 -38.02
N ASP A 787 8.74 -29.68 -36.93
CA ASP A 787 9.39 -28.91 -35.86
C ASP A 787 10.54 -28.03 -36.38
N ASP A 788 11.21 -28.48 -37.44
CA ASP A 788 12.34 -27.77 -38.04
C ASP A 788 11.90 -26.68 -39.02
N GLU A 789 10.84 -26.92 -39.81
CA GLU A 789 10.22 -25.88 -40.65
C GLU A 789 9.59 -24.76 -39.81
N TYR A 790 8.93 -25.10 -38.69
CA TYR A 790 8.41 -24.11 -37.75
C TYR A 790 9.53 -23.26 -37.16
N LYS A 791 10.63 -23.90 -36.71
CA LYS A 791 11.80 -23.17 -36.19
C LYS A 791 12.40 -22.23 -37.24
N GLU A 792 12.46 -22.66 -38.50
CA GLU A 792 12.99 -21.83 -39.60
C GLU A 792 12.10 -20.62 -39.90
N LEU A 793 10.77 -20.80 -39.93
CA LEU A 793 9.80 -19.74 -40.24
C LEU A 793 9.60 -18.73 -39.10
N VAL A 794 9.83 -19.13 -37.84
CA VAL A 794 9.57 -18.33 -36.65
C VAL A 794 10.82 -17.70 -36.06
N PHE A 795 11.94 -18.42 -35.98
CA PHE A 795 13.14 -17.92 -35.30
C PHE A 795 14.11 -17.19 -36.23
N LYS A 796 13.91 -17.25 -37.56
CA LYS A 796 14.63 -16.37 -38.49
C LYS A 796 14.00 -14.98 -38.46
N ALA A 797 14.85 -13.95 -38.37
CA ALA A 797 14.37 -12.57 -38.40
C ALA A 797 13.59 -12.30 -39.71
N PRO A 798 12.54 -11.47 -39.67
CA PRO A 798 11.68 -11.24 -40.83
C PRO A 798 12.37 -10.47 -41.96
N TYR A 799 13.45 -9.76 -41.64
CA TYR A 799 14.21 -8.91 -42.55
C TYR A 799 15.70 -9.22 -42.45
N ASP A 800 16.39 -9.09 -43.57
CA ASP A 800 17.85 -9.27 -43.64
C ASP A 800 18.55 -8.14 -42.88
N HIS A 801 19.68 -8.44 -42.23
CA HIS A 801 20.47 -7.50 -41.41
C HIS A 801 19.76 -6.82 -40.23
N PHE A 802 18.51 -7.20 -39.92
CA PHE A 802 17.76 -6.61 -38.80
C PHE A 802 18.41 -6.87 -37.44
N VAL A 803 18.86 -8.11 -37.22
CA VAL A 803 19.56 -8.50 -35.98
C VAL A 803 20.91 -7.82 -35.88
N ASP A 804 21.65 -7.73 -36.99
CA ASP A 804 22.95 -7.05 -37.05
C ASP A 804 22.80 -5.55 -36.72
N THR A 805 21.76 -4.90 -37.28
CA THR A 805 21.42 -3.51 -36.99
C THR A 805 21.11 -3.31 -35.52
N LEU A 806 20.25 -4.15 -34.93
CA LEU A 806 19.89 -4.09 -33.51
C LEU A 806 21.07 -4.35 -32.56
N SER A 807 22.07 -5.12 -33.01
CA SER A 807 23.26 -5.46 -32.23
C SER A 807 24.40 -4.44 -32.41
N SER A 808 24.27 -3.52 -33.37
CA SER A 808 25.30 -2.54 -33.67
C SER A 808 25.40 -1.45 -32.60
N LYS A 809 26.63 -1.06 -32.27
CA LYS A 809 26.87 0.02 -31.32
C LYS A 809 26.31 1.36 -31.81
N THR A 810 26.41 1.62 -33.11
CA THR A 810 25.85 2.80 -33.77
C THR A 810 24.33 2.90 -33.56
N PHE A 811 23.61 1.78 -33.63
CA PHE A 811 22.19 1.76 -33.36
C PHE A 811 21.88 2.02 -31.89
N GLU A 812 22.59 1.36 -30.96
CA GLU A 812 22.41 1.59 -29.52
C GLU A 812 22.54 3.07 -29.17
N ASP A 813 23.57 3.74 -29.70
CA ASP A 813 23.84 5.16 -29.46
C ASP A 813 22.81 6.10 -30.15
N SER A 814 22.07 5.60 -31.15
CA SER A 814 21.00 6.35 -31.84
C SER A 814 19.65 6.32 -31.09
N ILE A 815 19.48 5.42 -30.11
CA ILE A 815 18.23 5.28 -29.36
C ILE A 815 17.92 6.55 -28.57
N LEU A 816 16.69 7.04 -28.71
CA LEU A 816 16.24 8.25 -28.04
C LEU A 816 15.70 7.96 -26.64
N PHE A 817 15.87 8.91 -25.73
CA PHE A 817 15.37 8.83 -24.36
C PHE A 817 14.50 10.02 -24.03
N SER A 818 13.34 9.77 -23.43
CA SER A 818 12.50 10.83 -22.88
C SER A 818 12.15 10.52 -21.43
N TYR A 819 12.15 11.56 -20.60
CA TYR A 819 11.91 11.44 -19.17
C TYR A 819 10.70 12.27 -18.74
N GLN A 820 9.84 11.68 -17.90
CA GLN A 820 8.81 12.45 -17.22
C GLN A 820 9.46 13.35 -16.16
N VAL A 821 9.41 14.65 -16.42
CA VAL A 821 9.81 15.71 -15.48
C VAL A 821 8.85 15.74 -14.29
N ASP A 822 9.40 15.86 -13.07
CA ASP A 822 8.63 15.98 -11.83
C ASP A 822 8.68 17.41 -11.29
N SER A 823 7.68 18.20 -11.66
CA SER A 823 7.51 19.58 -11.20
C SER A 823 6.60 19.72 -9.96
N LYS A 824 6.07 18.61 -9.44
CA LYS A 824 5.07 18.62 -8.37
C LYS A 824 5.67 19.15 -7.06
N PHE A 825 5.12 20.25 -6.56
CA PHE A 825 5.42 20.80 -5.23
C PHE A 825 4.67 20.07 -4.10
N ASN A 826 4.98 20.44 -2.85
CA ASN A 826 4.40 19.87 -1.63
C ASN A 826 4.52 18.33 -1.56
N ARG A 827 5.74 17.84 -1.80
CA ARG A 827 6.14 16.45 -1.48
C ARG A 827 6.69 16.42 -0.04
N LYS A 828 7.28 15.30 0.37
CA LYS A 828 7.98 15.21 1.67
C LYS A 828 9.03 16.32 1.77
N ILE A 829 8.92 17.16 2.79
CA ILE A 829 9.74 18.38 2.94
C ILE A 829 11.11 18.10 3.60
N SER A 830 11.15 17.17 4.56
CA SER A 830 12.32 16.83 5.37
C SER A 830 12.21 15.39 5.87
N ASP A 831 13.21 14.91 6.60
CA ASP A 831 13.03 13.70 7.40
C ASP A 831 12.15 13.99 8.64
N ALA A 832 11.52 12.95 9.21
CA ALA A 832 10.54 13.08 10.28
C ALA A 832 11.15 13.19 11.68
N THR A 833 12.44 12.87 11.82
CA THR A 833 13.15 12.94 13.11
C THR A 833 13.26 14.39 13.56
N ILE A 834 12.85 14.65 14.79
CA ILE A 834 13.02 15.94 15.47
C ILE A 834 14.37 15.91 16.18
N TYR A 835 15.29 16.79 15.77
CA TYR A 835 16.63 16.86 16.33
C TYR A 835 16.70 17.96 17.38
N ALA A 836 17.17 17.59 18.57
CA ALA A 836 17.61 18.57 19.55
C ALA A 836 19.00 19.10 19.17
N THR A 837 19.30 20.34 19.51
CA THR A 837 20.62 20.93 19.33
C THR A 837 21.27 21.31 20.65
N ARG A 838 22.60 21.37 20.70
CA ARG A 838 23.38 21.85 21.84
C ARG A 838 24.61 22.57 21.36
N LYS A 839 24.99 23.64 22.05
CA LYS A 839 26.32 24.23 21.90
C LYS A 839 27.31 23.38 22.71
N ALA A 840 28.41 23.00 22.08
CA ALA A 840 29.47 22.25 22.72
C ALA A 840 30.83 22.49 22.03
N LYS A 841 31.89 22.41 22.82
CA LYS A 841 33.27 22.30 22.36
C LYS A 841 33.71 20.85 22.60
N LEU A 842 33.98 20.12 21.53
CA LEU A 842 34.56 18.78 21.59
C LEU A 842 36.08 18.89 21.77
N ASP A 843 36.73 17.85 22.32
CA ASP A 843 38.15 17.89 22.69
C ASP A 843 39.06 18.24 21.50
N LYS A 844 38.68 17.79 20.29
CA LYS A 844 39.44 18.03 19.05
C LYS A 844 39.20 19.42 18.43
N GLU A 845 38.36 20.26 19.04
CA GLU A 845 37.95 21.54 18.46
C GLU A 845 38.40 22.75 19.26
N LYS A 846 38.78 23.82 18.56
CA LYS A 846 39.26 25.06 19.19
C LYS A 846 38.13 25.96 19.70
N LYS A 847 36.92 25.87 19.11
CA LYS A 847 35.77 26.74 19.39
C LYS A 847 34.52 25.92 19.65
N GLU A 848 33.55 26.55 20.29
CA GLU A 848 32.21 25.99 20.49
C GLU A 848 31.39 26.06 19.20
N TYR A 849 30.63 25.01 18.88
CA TYR A 849 29.70 24.97 17.76
C TYR A 849 28.34 24.44 18.21
N THR A 850 27.29 24.77 17.44
CA THR A 850 25.98 24.14 17.62
C THR A 850 25.97 22.77 16.93
N TYR A 851 25.74 21.73 17.70
CA TYR A 851 25.63 20.34 17.26
C TYR A 851 24.20 19.85 17.30
N THR A 852 23.80 19.05 16.32
CA THR A 852 22.62 18.19 16.45
C THR A 852 22.94 16.97 17.31
N LEU A 853 21.98 16.56 18.13
CA LEU A 853 22.13 15.39 18.98
C LEU A 853 21.66 14.11 18.28
N GLY A 854 22.55 13.12 18.25
CA GLY A 854 22.22 11.73 17.99
C GLY A 854 21.83 10.99 19.27
N LYS A 855 21.21 9.83 19.12
CA LYS A 855 20.85 8.95 20.24
C LYS A 855 21.06 7.49 19.88
N ILE A 856 21.87 6.78 20.65
CA ILE A 856 21.88 5.32 20.68
C ILE A 856 20.65 4.91 21.51
N LYS A 857 19.64 4.33 20.86
CA LYS A 857 18.34 4.04 21.49
C LYS A 857 18.43 2.95 22.54
N ASP A 858 19.20 1.92 22.24
CA ASP A 858 19.45 0.78 23.11
C ASP A 858 20.94 0.44 23.06
N ILE A 859 21.60 0.49 24.21
CA ILE A 859 23.03 0.17 24.35
C ILE A 859 23.28 -1.34 24.48
N TYR A 860 22.24 -2.13 24.76
CA TYR A 860 22.31 -3.57 24.96
C TYR A 860 22.26 -4.34 23.63
N SER A 861 21.74 -3.73 22.57
CA SER A 861 21.83 -4.28 21.21
C SER A 861 23.26 -4.22 20.64
N LEU A 862 23.76 -5.35 20.12
CA LEU A 862 25.03 -5.41 19.38
C LEU A 862 25.02 -4.45 18.16
N GLY A 863 23.90 -4.40 17.44
CA GLY A 863 23.68 -3.53 16.29
C GLY A 863 24.32 -4.05 14.99
N THR A 864 24.41 -3.17 13.99
CA THR A 864 24.91 -3.49 12.63
C THR A 864 26.19 -2.72 12.32
N LYS A 865 27.13 -3.33 11.57
CA LYS A 865 28.38 -2.68 11.11
C LYS A 865 28.18 -1.89 9.81
N THR A 866 27.32 -2.39 8.91
CA THR A 866 27.03 -1.81 7.59
C THR A 866 25.52 -1.91 7.29
N PRO A 867 24.94 -1.01 6.47
CA PRO A 867 25.55 0.15 5.80
C PRO A 867 25.80 1.35 6.74
N SER A 868 25.24 1.36 7.94
CA SER A 868 25.45 2.39 8.96
C SER A 868 25.58 1.77 10.34
N LYS A 869 26.59 2.17 11.11
CA LYS A 869 26.83 1.63 12.46
C LYS A 869 25.66 1.94 13.40
N THR A 870 25.14 0.93 14.09
CA THR A 870 24.06 1.04 15.10
C THR A 870 24.43 0.27 16.38
N GLY A 871 23.64 0.42 17.46
CA GLY A 871 23.85 -0.31 18.72
C GLY A 871 25.24 -0.09 19.32
N PHE A 872 25.82 -1.16 19.85
CA PHE A 872 27.18 -1.16 20.40
C PHE A 872 28.24 -0.76 19.37
N TYR A 873 28.12 -1.16 18.10
CA TYR A 873 29.08 -0.72 17.07
C TYR A 873 29.08 0.80 16.86
N LYS A 874 27.94 1.47 17.03
CA LYS A 874 27.90 2.95 17.01
C LYS A 874 28.53 3.55 18.25
N PHE A 875 28.33 2.94 19.42
CA PHE A 875 29.02 3.34 20.65
C PHE A 875 30.54 3.27 20.46
N LEU A 876 31.05 2.12 19.98
CA LEU A 876 32.47 1.86 19.80
C LEU A 876 33.12 2.81 18.78
N ASP A 877 32.41 3.11 17.68
CA ASP A 877 32.85 4.10 16.68
C ASP A 877 33.07 5.48 17.28
N LEU A 878 32.12 5.96 18.08
CA LEU A 878 32.23 7.26 18.76
C LEU A 878 33.27 7.21 19.88
N TYR A 879 33.28 6.15 20.69
CA TYR A 879 34.22 5.96 21.79
C TYR A 879 35.67 5.97 21.32
N ASN A 880 35.98 5.28 20.22
CA ASN A 880 37.33 5.24 19.65
C ASN A 880 37.68 6.54 18.92
N LYS A 881 36.70 7.24 18.33
CA LYS A 881 36.94 8.48 17.60
C LYS A 881 37.17 9.66 18.53
N ASP A 882 36.26 9.90 19.45
CA ASP A 882 36.28 11.01 20.41
C ASP A 882 35.21 10.78 21.50
N LYS A 883 35.66 10.39 22.71
CA LYS A 883 34.76 10.12 23.85
C LYS A 883 33.97 11.36 24.29
N SER A 884 34.50 12.58 24.06
CA SER A 884 33.81 13.83 24.39
C SER A 884 32.53 14.06 23.58
N GLN A 885 32.31 13.28 22.51
CA GLN A 885 31.04 13.27 21.79
C GLN A 885 29.86 12.81 22.66
N PHE A 886 30.08 12.02 23.71
CA PHE A 886 29.00 11.60 24.59
C PHE A 886 28.63 12.69 25.58
N LEU A 887 27.33 13.00 25.69
CA LEU A 887 26.86 14.00 26.66
C LEU A 887 27.16 13.55 28.09
N MET A 888 27.13 12.25 28.36
CA MET A 888 27.46 11.68 29.66
C MET A 888 28.92 11.91 30.04
N PHE A 889 29.85 11.81 29.08
CA PHE A 889 31.28 12.08 29.32
C PHE A 889 31.50 13.51 29.82
N GLN A 890 30.79 14.48 29.24
CA GLN A 890 30.93 15.90 29.60
C GLN A 890 30.12 16.32 30.84
N LYS A 891 28.92 15.76 31.01
CA LYS A 891 27.94 16.23 32.01
C LYS A 891 27.81 15.32 33.23
N ASP A 892 28.30 14.07 33.14
CA ASP A 892 28.19 13.07 34.18
C ASP A 892 29.43 12.16 34.18
N ARG A 893 30.58 12.81 34.38
CA ARG A 893 31.90 12.20 34.32
C ARG A 893 32.04 10.98 35.23
N LYS A 894 31.44 11.03 36.43
CA LYS A 894 31.49 9.93 37.40
C LYS A 894 30.85 8.65 36.86
N THR A 895 29.67 8.71 36.26
CA THR A 895 29.06 7.52 35.63
C THR A 895 29.89 7.01 34.46
N TRP A 896 30.51 7.91 33.70
CA TRP A 896 31.38 7.51 32.60
C TRP A 896 32.60 6.71 33.11
N ASP A 897 33.37 7.29 34.02
CA ASP A 897 34.63 6.70 34.50
C ASP A 897 34.40 5.49 35.42
N GLU A 898 33.43 5.57 36.34
CA GLU A 898 33.23 4.52 37.36
C GLU A 898 32.30 3.38 36.93
N VAL A 899 31.54 3.55 35.84
CA VAL A 899 30.59 2.52 35.39
C VAL A 899 30.90 2.10 33.95
N ILE A 900 30.84 3.03 32.99
CA ILE A 900 30.97 2.67 31.58
C ILE A 900 32.39 2.20 31.23
N GLU A 901 33.42 2.94 31.63
CA GLU A 901 34.81 2.56 31.35
C GLU A 901 35.15 1.23 32.00
N LYS A 902 34.79 1.03 33.28
CA LYS A 902 35.02 -0.23 33.99
C LYS A 902 34.37 -1.44 33.31
N ILE A 903 33.13 -1.32 32.84
CA ILE A 903 32.47 -2.40 32.07
C ILE A 903 33.23 -2.64 30.76
N ILE A 904 33.61 -1.57 30.05
CA ILE A 904 34.35 -1.67 28.79
C ILE A 904 35.74 -2.31 28.98
N GLU A 905 36.40 -2.08 30.12
CA GLU A 905 37.69 -2.68 30.47
C GLU A 905 37.55 -4.15 30.86
N GLN A 906 36.56 -4.47 31.71
CA GLN A 906 36.33 -5.81 32.24
C GLN A 906 36.07 -6.86 31.14
N TYR A 907 35.30 -6.51 30.11
CA TYR A 907 34.89 -7.46 29.07
C TYR A 907 35.74 -7.38 27.79
N ARG A 908 36.94 -6.79 27.83
CA ARG A 908 37.87 -6.80 26.68
C ARG A 908 38.66 -8.11 26.61
N PRO A 909 38.90 -8.67 25.40
CA PRO A 909 38.38 -8.24 24.10
C PRO A 909 36.90 -8.66 23.90
N PHE A 910 36.14 -7.89 23.11
CA PHE A 910 34.71 -8.12 22.87
C PHE A 910 34.42 -9.29 21.91
N LYS A 911 35.10 -10.43 22.11
CA LYS A 911 34.97 -11.63 21.30
C LYS A 911 34.79 -12.87 22.16
N GLU A 912 33.99 -13.81 21.68
CA GLU A 912 33.80 -15.11 22.31
C GLU A 912 33.68 -16.21 21.25
N TYR A 913 33.95 -17.46 21.63
CA TYR A 913 33.74 -18.59 20.74
C TYR A 913 32.28 -19.03 20.82
N ASP A 914 31.63 -19.15 19.67
CA ASP A 914 30.31 -19.74 19.58
C ASP A 914 30.35 -21.27 19.74
N LYS A 915 29.18 -21.91 19.83
CA LYS A 915 29.05 -23.37 19.97
C LYS A 915 29.58 -24.16 18.76
N THR A 916 30.00 -23.50 17.69
CA THR A 916 30.62 -24.08 16.49
C THR A 916 32.14 -23.85 16.44
N GLY A 917 32.72 -23.24 17.47
CA GLY A 917 34.14 -22.92 17.56
C GLY A 917 34.54 -21.68 16.78
N ASN A 918 33.58 -20.89 16.27
CA ASN A 918 33.87 -19.65 15.54
C ASN A 918 33.93 -18.46 16.50
N LEU A 919 34.89 -17.57 16.26
CA LEU A 919 35.07 -16.37 17.05
C LEU A 919 34.07 -15.29 16.60
N VAL A 920 33.12 -14.93 17.47
CA VAL A 920 32.07 -13.94 17.22
C VAL A 920 32.20 -12.71 18.13
N ASP A 921 31.73 -11.56 17.67
CA ASP A 921 31.69 -10.34 18.50
C ASP A 921 30.49 -10.41 19.47
N PHE A 922 30.67 -9.96 20.71
CA PHE A 922 29.56 -9.79 21.67
C PHE A 922 29.46 -8.35 22.18
N ASN A 923 28.33 -8.01 22.80
CA ASN A 923 28.13 -6.69 23.41
C ASN A 923 28.46 -6.74 24.92
N PRO A 924 29.49 -6.01 25.41
CA PRO A 924 29.86 -6.01 26.81
C PRO A 924 28.76 -5.46 27.73
N PHE A 925 27.94 -4.51 27.25
CA PHE A 925 26.84 -3.98 28.05
C PHE A 925 25.73 -5.01 28.27
N GLU A 926 25.48 -5.88 27.28
CA GLU A 926 24.50 -6.96 27.41
C GLU A 926 25.01 -8.06 28.33
N LYS A 927 26.29 -8.41 28.22
CA LYS A 927 26.91 -9.41 29.09
C LYS A 927 26.88 -8.98 30.55
N TYR A 928 27.23 -7.73 30.82
CA TYR A 928 27.04 -7.13 32.13
C TYR A 928 25.57 -7.19 32.59
N ARG A 929 24.62 -6.88 31.70
CA ARG A 929 23.18 -6.91 32.02
C ARG A 929 22.71 -8.30 32.46
N GLN A 930 23.19 -9.35 31.80
CA GLN A 930 22.85 -10.73 32.13
C GLN A 930 23.43 -11.17 33.47
N GLU A 931 24.64 -10.73 33.80
CA GLU A 931 25.34 -11.10 35.03
C GLU A 931 24.88 -10.27 36.25
N ASN A 932 24.63 -8.97 36.08
CA ASN A 932 24.48 -8.02 37.18
C ASN A 932 23.16 -7.22 37.14
N GLY A 933 22.32 -7.45 36.13
CA GLY A 933 21.15 -6.62 35.85
C GLY A 933 21.49 -5.31 35.10
N PRO A 934 20.50 -4.46 34.83
CA PRO A 934 20.67 -3.28 33.97
C PRO A 934 21.72 -2.32 34.51
N ILE A 935 22.53 -1.75 33.62
CA ILE A 935 23.53 -0.73 33.95
C ILE A 935 22.82 0.48 34.56
N ARG A 936 23.29 0.93 35.72
CA ARG A 936 22.72 2.08 36.45
C ARG A 936 23.67 3.27 36.47
N LYS A 937 23.09 4.48 36.51
CA LYS A 937 23.83 5.72 36.75
C LYS A 937 24.53 5.64 38.11
N TYR A 938 25.74 6.19 38.20
CA TYR A 938 26.49 6.21 39.44
C TYR A 938 25.67 6.88 40.57
N SER A 939 25.66 6.23 41.74
CA SER A 939 25.08 6.76 42.96
C SER A 939 25.78 6.13 44.16
N LYS A 940 25.93 6.88 45.26
CA LYS A 940 26.59 6.34 46.47
C LYS A 940 25.81 5.19 47.12
N LYS A 941 24.49 5.16 46.95
CA LYS A 941 23.57 4.18 47.56
C LYS A 941 23.15 3.06 46.59
N GLY A 942 23.75 2.99 45.39
CA GLY A 942 23.37 2.00 44.36
C GLY A 942 21.96 2.18 43.77
N ASN A 943 21.26 3.27 44.08
CA ASN A 943 19.88 3.53 43.68
C ASN A 943 19.73 4.43 42.44
N GLY A 944 20.81 4.58 41.65
CA GLY A 944 20.76 5.35 40.42
C GLY A 944 19.81 4.73 39.38
N PRO A 945 19.26 5.56 38.48
CA PRO A 945 18.37 5.09 37.42
C PRO A 945 19.10 4.24 36.38
N GLU A 946 18.38 3.35 35.72
CA GLU A 946 18.88 2.53 34.61
C GLU A 946 19.31 3.38 33.40
N ILE A 947 20.37 2.94 32.74
CA ILE A 947 20.88 3.49 31.49
C ILE A 947 20.46 2.56 30.36
N LYS A 948 19.57 3.05 29.49
CA LYS A 948 19.15 2.36 28.26
C LYS A 948 19.67 3.03 26.99
N SER A 949 19.88 4.34 27.05
CA SER A 949 20.23 5.14 25.87
C SER A 949 21.33 6.14 26.18
N LEU A 950 22.17 6.41 25.19
CA LEU A 950 23.20 7.46 25.26
C LEU A 950 23.01 8.48 24.14
N LYS A 951 22.91 9.75 24.52
CA LYS A 951 22.92 10.88 23.57
C LYS A 951 24.36 11.29 23.27
N TYR A 952 24.61 11.72 22.05
CA TYR A 952 25.92 12.19 21.60
C TYR A 952 25.79 13.39 20.66
N TYR A 953 26.82 14.22 20.60
CA TYR A 953 26.98 15.27 19.60
C TYR A 953 27.32 14.61 18.25
N ASP A 954 26.41 14.74 17.28
CA ASP A 954 26.52 14.03 16.00
C ASP A 954 27.18 14.92 14.95
N ASN A 955 26.42 15.83 14.34
CA ASN A 955 26.89 16.69 13.26
C ASN A 955 26.73 18.17 13.66
N LYS A 956 27.61 19.04 13.12
CA LYS A 956 27.40 20.49 13.21
C LYS A 956 26.08 20.85 12.54
N LEU A 957 25.33 21.77 13.14
CA LEU A 957 24.05 22.21 12.61
C LEU A 957 24.25 22.89 11.25
N GLY A 958 23.74 22.26 10.21
CA GLY A 958 23.71 22.80 8.85
C GLY A 958 22.32 23.32 8.45
N ASN A 959 21.97 23.15 7.19
CA ASN A 959 20.67 23.55 6.64
C ASN A 959 19.50 22.79 7.31
N HIS A 960 18.50 23.51 7.79
CA HIS A 960 17.42 22.94 8.60
C HIS A 960 16.13 23.75 8.52
N ILE A 961 15.03 23.17 9.00
CA ILE A 961 13.80 23.90 9.34
C ILE A 961 13.78 24.06 10.85
N ASP A 962 13.67 25.30 11.30
CA ASP A 962 13.49 25.63 12.71
C ASP A 962 12.04 25.34 13.14
N ILE A 963 11.89 24.50 14.17
CA ILE A 963 10.62 24.15 14.82
C ILE A 963 10.73 24.31 16.34
N THR A 964 11.57 25.23 16.79
CA THR A 964 11.86 25.48 18.21
C THR A 964 10.57 25.86 18.94
N PRO A 965 10.16 25.09 19.96
CA PRO A 965 9.03 25.45 20.80
C PRO A 965 9.32 26.71 21.62
N ASP A 966 8.28 27.51 21.88
CA ASP A 966 8.34 28.61 22.84
C ASP A 966 8.76 28.08 24.22
N GLY A 967 9.78 28.72 24.83
CA GLY A 967 10.36 28.30 26.11
C GLY A 967 11.45 27.21 26.03
N SER A 968 11.92 26.83 24.84
CA SER A 968 13.07 25.91 24.73
C SER A 968 14.42 26.63 24.83
N ASP A 969 15.31 26.16 25.70
CA ASP A 969 16.68 26.73 25.86
C ASP A 969 17.58 26.55 24.63
N ASN A 970 17.23 25.61 23.73
CA ASN A 970 18.04 25.30 22.54
C ASN A 970 17.15 25.08 21.33
N GLN A 971 17.72 25.33 20.15
CA GLN A 971 17.01 25.13 18.90
C GLN A 971 16.58 23.67 18.72
N VAL A 972 15.40 23.48 18.15
CA VAL A 972 14.85 22.18 17.75
C VAL A 972 14.59 22.22 16.26
N VAL A 973 15.13 21.25 15.53
CA VAL A 973 15.24 21.36 14.08
C VAL A 973 14.83 20.09 13.34
N LEU A 974 14.40 20.25 12.09
CA LEU A 974 14.27 19.17 11.10
C LEU A 974 15.40 19.25 10.08
N GLN A 975 15.98 18.11 9.70
CA GLN A 975 17.10 18.02 8.76
C GLN A 975 16.72 17.29 7.46
N SER A 976 17.70 17.17 6.54
CA SER A 976 17.56 16.49 5.24
C SER A 976 16.48 17.13 4.35
N LEU A 977 16.56 18.46 4.20
CA LEU A 977 15.61 19.23 3.41
C LEU A 977 15.61 18.76 1.95
N LYS A 978 14.41 18.46 1.43
CA LYS A 978 14.24 17.87 0.10
C LYS A 978 14.11 18.97 -0.97
N PRO A 979 14.91 18.91 -2.05
CA PRO A 979 14.89 19.91 -3.11
C PRO A 979 13.64 19.77 -3.99
N TRP A 980 13.15 20.90 -4.51
CA TRP A 980 12.03 20.97 -5.45
C TRP A 980 12.51 21.29 -6.87
N ARG A 981 13.19 22.42 -7.05
CA ARG A 981 13.67 22.89 -8.35
C ARG A 981 14.92 23.76 -8.21
N THR A 982 15.54 24.12 -9.33
CA THR A 982 16.67 25.03 -9.37
C THR A 982 16.47 26.06 -10.48
N ASP A 983 16.53 27.33 -10.13
CA ASP A 983 16.44 28.43 -11.08
C ASP A 983 17.87 28.81 -11.51
N VAL A 984 18.14 28.79 -12.81
CA VAL A 984 19.46 29.01 -13.40
C VAL A 984 19.54 30.44 -13.91
N TYR A 985 20.60 31.12 -13.51
CA TYR A 985 20.92 32.49 -13.86
C TYR A 985 22.27 32.56 -14.56
N PHE A 986 22.50 33.63 -15.32
CA PHE A 986 23.78 33.92 -15.93
C PHE A 986 24.22 35.33 -15.56
N ASN A 987 25.43 35.44 -15.04
CA ASN A 987 26.04 36.71 -14.69
C ASN A 987 26.92 37.19 -15.84
N HIS A 988 26.52 38.27 -16.49
CA HIS A 988 27.23 38.84 -17.64
C HIS A 988 28.61 39.42 -17.29
N GLN A 989 28.81 39.86 -16.04
CA GLN A 989 30.09 40.41 -15.58
C GLN A 989 31.12 39.30 -15.35
N THR A 990 30.73 38.25 -14.62
CA THR A 990 31.64 37.14 -14.31
C THR A 990 31.73 36.12 -15.45
N LYS A 991 30.78 36.16 -16.39
CA LYS A 991 30.57 35.16 -17.47
C LYS A 991 30.36 33.75 -16.94
N LYS A 992 29.70 33.62 -15.78
CA LYS A 992 29.45 32.32 -15.12
C LYS A 992 27.97 32.13 -14.86
N TYR A 993 27.57 30.86 -14.80
CA TYR A 993 26.24 30.48 -14.36
C TYR A 993 26.12 30.47 -12.83
N GLU A 994 24.96 30.90 -12.36
CA GLU A 994 24.60 30.98 -10.96
C GLU A 994 23.30 30.20 -10.72
N LEU A 995 23.26 29.38 -9.68
CA LEU A 995 22.22 28.38 -9.46
C LEU A 995 21.52 28.61 -8.14
N MET A 996 20.22 28.88 -8.20
CA MET A 996 19.38 29.07 -7.03
C MET A 996 18.55 27.81 -6.72
N GLY A 997 18.86 27.11 -5.63
CA GLY A 997 18.15 25.91 -5.22
C GLY A 997 16.92 26.20 -4.36
N LEU A 998 15.72 25.83 -4.83
CA LEU A 998 14.49 25.88 -4.03
C LEU A 998 14.13 24.51 -3.47
N LYS A 999 13.67 24.49 -2.22
CA LYS A 999 13.23 23.31 -1.48
C LYS A 999 11.72 23.33 -1.29
N TYR A 1000 11.13 22.16 -1.02
CA TYR A 1000 9.68 22.11 -0.75
C TYR A 1000 9.27 22.91 0.49
N SER A 1001 10.16 23.04 1.47
CA SER A 1001 9.95 23.83 2.71
C SER A 1001 9.98 25.34 2.49
N ASP A 1002 10.46 25.78 1.32
CA ASP A 1002 10.50 27.21 1.01
C ASP A 1002 9.09 27.72 0.67
N LEU A 1003 8.22 26.83 0.19
CA LEU A 1003 6.82 27.10 -0.09
C LEU A 1003 5.94 26.83 1.13
N SER A 1004 4.92 27.66 1.33
CA SER A 1004 4.00 27.56 2.46
C SER A 1004 2.59 27.99 2.08
N PHE A 1005 1.62 27.72 2.96
CA PHE A 1005 0.27 28.26 2.81
C PHE A 1005 0.24 29.70 3.33
N GLU A 1006 -0.09 30.65 2.46
CA GLU A 1006 -0.31 32.04 2.83
C GLU A 1006 -1.44 32.18 3.85
N LYS A 1007 -1.18 32.94 4.92
CA LYS A 1007 -2.19 33.28 5.93
C LYS A 1007 -3.30 34.13 5.27
N GLY A 1008 -4.56 33.84 5.59
CA GLY A 1008 -5.71 34.50 4.97
C GLY A 1008 -6.12 33.86 3.64
N SER A 1009 -5.31 33.96 2.59
CA SER A 1009 -5.66 33.47 1.25
C SER A 1009 -5.74 31.95 1.13
N GLY A 1010 -4.97 31.22 1.97
CA GLY A 1010 -4.87 29.76 1.92
C GLY A 1010 -4.20 29.21 0.65
N LYS A 1011 -3.61 30.07 -0.18
CA LYS A 1011 -2.87 29.67 -1.39
C LYS A 1011 -1.50 29.12 -1.00
N TYR A 1012 -1.01 28.12 -1.72
CA TYR A 1012 0.31 27.52 -1.49
C TYR A 1012 1.33 28.13 -2.47
N SER A 1013 2.26 28.93 -1.96
CA SER A 1013 3.15 29.78 -2.76
C SER A 1013 4.49 30.04 -2.04
N ILE A 1014 5.35 30.82 -2.69
CA ILE A 1014 6.55 31.45 -2.10
C ILE A 1014 6.41 32.96 -2.28
N SER A 1015 6.71 33.74 -1.24
CA SER A 1015 6.71 35.20 -1.33
C SER A 1015 7.96 35.71 -2.05
N ILE A 1016 7.88 36.91 -2.62
CA ILE A 1016 8.99 37.51 -3.37
C ILE A 1016 10.15 37.83 -2.44
N GLU A 1017 9.87 38.29 -1.22
CA GLU A 1017 10.88 38.58 -0.19
C GLU A 1017 11.65 37.30 0.17
N LYS A 1018 10.93 36.20 0.40
CA LYS A 1018 11.56 34.90 0.69
C LYS A 1018 12.37 34.39 -0.51
N TYR A 1019 11.85 34.52 -1.72
CA TYR A 1019 12.56 34.13 -2.95
C TYR A 1019 13.88 34.91 -3.09
N ASN A 1020 13.84 36.25 -2.95
CA ASN A 1020 15.01 37.11 -3.05
C ASN A 1020 16.02 36.84 -1.92
N SER A 1021 15.56 36.54 -0.70
CA SER A 1021 16.47 36.14 0.39
C SER A 1021 17.25 34.87 0.05
N ILE A 1022 16.61 33.88 -0.60
CA ILE A 1022 17.28 32.65 -1.06
C ILE A 1022 18.26 32.96 -2.20
N LYS A 1023 17.89 33.88 -3.12
CA LYS A 1023 18.76 34.35 -4.21
C LYS A 1023 20.10 34.85 -3.68
N ILE A 1024 20.06 35.71 -2.66
CA ILE A 1024 21.25 36.25 -1.98
C ILE A 1024 22.05 35.16 -1.27
N ILE A 1025 21.39 34.28 -0.49
CA ILE A 1025 22.06 33.21 0.28
C ILE A 1025 22.81 32.23 -0.64
N GLU A 1026 22.20 31.85 -1.76
CA GLU A 1026 22.80 30.96 -2.75
C GLU A 1026 23.91 31.65 -3.56
N GLY A 1027 24.06 32.98 -3.46
CA GLY A 1027 25.08 33.76 -4.15
C GLY A 1027 24.75 33.93 -5.63
N VAL A 1028 23.51 34.31 -5.93
CA VAL A 1028 23.07 34.75 -7.25
C VAL A 1028 22.96 36.27 -7.23
N ASP A 1029 23.64 36.93 -8.15
CA ASP A 1029 23.67 38.40 -8.22
C ASP A 1029 22.30 38.98 -8.58
N GLU A 1030 22.01 40.19 -8.10
CA GLU A 1030 20.74 40.87 -8.37
C GLU A 1030 20.56 41.15 -9.86
N GLN A 1031 21.64 41.53 -10.56
CA GLN A 1031 21.66 41.82 -11.99
C GLN A 1031 21.83 40.60 -12.89
N SER A 1032 22.01 39.40 -12.31
CA SER A 1032 22.10 38.18 -13.10
C SER A 1032 20.79 37.90 -13.85
N GLU A 1033 20.92 37.55 -15.13
CA GLU A 1033 19.81 37.26 -16.03
C GLU A 1033 19.24 35.87 -15.74
N PHE A 1034 17.92 35.75 -15.51
CA PHE A 1034 17.27 34.45 -15.45
C PHE A 1034 17.33 33.74 -16.81
N LYS A 1035 17.74 32.47 -16.81
CA LYS A 1035 17.80 31.65 -18.03
C LYS A 1035 16.64 30.67 -18.06
N PHE A 1036 16.58 29.72 -17.13
CA PHE A 1036 15.54 28.69 -17.12
C PHE A 1036 15.47 27.99 -15.76
N THR A 1037 14.37 27.27 -15.54
CA THR A 1037 14.18 26.46 -14.33
C THR A 1037 14.45 24.99 -14.63
N LEU A 1038 15.18 24.30 -13.76
CA LEU A 1038 15.42 22.86 -13.81
C LEU A 1038 14.66 22.15 -12.70
N TYR A 1039 13.83 21.20 -13.09
CA TYR A 1039 13.14 20.24 -12.22
C TYR A 1039 13.79 18.87 -12.32
N LYS A 1040 13.47 17.98 -11.38
CA LYS A 1040 13.94 16.60 -11.42
C LYS A 1040 13.59 15.95 -12.76
N ASN A 1041 14.59 15.33 -13.38
CA ASN A 1041 14.60 14.69 -14.69
C ASN A 1041 14.53 15.63 -15.90
N ASP A 1042 14.59 16.96 -15.74
CA ASP A 1042 14.89 17.83 -16.89
C ASP A 1042 16.23 17.41 -17.51
N LEU A 1043 16.34 17.52 -18.83
CA LEU A 1043 17.60 17.28 -19.53
C LEU A 1043 18.40 18.58 -19.60
N ILE A 1044 19.72 18.46 -19.47
CA ILE A 1044 20.65 19.57 -19.48
C ILE A 1044 21.84 19.21 -20.38
N LEU A 1045 22.05 19.99 -21.43
CA LEU A 1045 23.24 19.89 -22.28
C LEU A 1045 24.30 20.83 -21.70
N ILE A 1046 25.46 20.28 -21.42
CA ILE A 1046 26.62 21.06 -20.95
C ILE A 1046 27.69 20.97 -22.03
N LYS A 1047 28.15 22.13 -22.47
CA LYS A 1047 29.23 22.27 -23.45
C LYS A 1047 30.48 22.85 -22.78
N ASP A 1048 31.61 22.23 -23.02
CA ASP A 1048 32.93 22.81 -22.81
C ASP A 1048 33.26 23.70 -24.01
N VAL A 1049 33.26 25.01 -23.79
CA VAL A 1049 33.47 26.01 -24.85
C VAL A 1049 34.92 26.00 -25.35
N GLU A 1050 35.87 25.61 -24.49
CA GLU A 1050 37.29 25.64 -24.78
C GLU A 1050 37.71 24.43 -25.63
N LYS A 1051 37.20 23.24 -25.28
CA LYS A 1051 37.53 21.99 -25.97
C LYS A 1051 36.51 21.55 -27.02
N GLY A 1052 35.41 22.27 -27.17
CA GLY A 1052 34.34 21.94 -28.13
C GLY A 1052 33.58 20.65 -27.81
N GLN A 1053 33.73 20.10 -26.60
CA GLN A 1053 33.03 18.89 -26.17
C GLN A 1053 31.64 19.22 -25.61
N GLU A 1054 30.68 18.31 -25.76
CA GLU A 1054 29.37 18.45 -25.13
C GLU A 1054 28.83 17.12 -24.62
N GLN A 1055 28.05 17.17 -23.54
CA GLN A 1055 27.41 15.99 -22.99
C GLN A 1055 26.04 16.32 -22.40
N LEU A 1056 25.09 15.41 -22.65
CA LEU A 1056 23.71 15.52 -22.19
C LEU A 1056 23.54 14.75 -20.88
N PHE A 1057 22.96 15.43 -19.89
CA PHE A 1057 22.69 14.87 -18.58
C PHE A 1057 21.22 14.99 -18.22
N ARG A 1058 20.83 14.22 -17.20
CA ARG A 1058 19.58 14.40 -16.47
C ARG A 1058 19.85 15.16 -15.18
N PHE A 1059 19.07 16.20 -14.93
CA PHE A 1059 19.11 16.96 -13.70
C PHE A 1059 18.41 16.20 -12.57
N LEU A 1060 19.06 16.07 -11.41
CA LEU A 1060 18.40 15.56 -10.19
C LEU A 1060 18.00 16.70 -9.26
N SER A 1061 18.99 17.47 -8.79
CA SER A 1061 18.78 18.59 -7.88
C SER A 1061 20.06 19.41 -7.70
N ARG A 1062 19.91 20.62 -7.15
CA ARG A 1062 21.00 21.35 -6.49
C ARG A 1062 21.57 20.55 -5.32
N ASN A 1063 22.88 20.43 -5.21
CA ASN A 1063 23.55 19.75 -4.09
C ASN A 1063 23.51 20.61 -2.81
N ASN A 1064 23.05 20.05 -1.71
CA ASN A 1064 22.91 20.77 -0.44
C ASN A 1064 24.24 21.07 0.29
N LYS A 1065 25.36 20.44 -0.11
CA LYS A 1065 26.65 20.55 0.61
C LYS A 1065 27.62 21.62 0.10
N GLY A 1066 27.56 21.97 -1.18
CA GLY A 1066 28.45 22.97 -1.78
C GLY A 1066 27.64 24.03 -2.52
N LYS A 1067 28.09 25.29 -2.55
CA LYS A 1067 27.48 26.34 -3.39
C LYS A 1067 27.66 26.00 -4.88
N GLN A 1068 26.69 26.34 -5.73
CA GLN A 1068 26.78 26.20 -7.20
C GLN A 1068 27.03 24.77 -7.75
N GLN A 1069 26.79 23.73 -6.94
CA GLN A 1069 26.94 22.33 -7.33
C GLN A 1069 25.61 21.66 -7.64
N VAL A 1070 25.56 20.80 -8.65
CA VAL A 1070 24.37 20.02 -8.99
C VAL A 1070 24.68 18.54 -8.90
N GLN A 1071 23.64 17.75 -8.64
CA GLN A 1071 23.69 16.32 -8.82
C GLN A 1071 23.09 15.97 -10.19
N LEU A 1072 23.88 15.27 -11.00
CA LEU A 1072 23.52 14.84 -12.34
C LEU A 1072 23.31 13.33 -12.38
N LYS A 1073 22.55 12.90 -13.37
CA LYS A 1073 22.27 11.51 -13.69
C LYS A 1073 22.57 11.27 -15.18
N PRO A 1074 22.93 10.05 -15.57
CA PRO A 1074 23.14 9.74 -16.98
C PRO A 1074 21.81 9.73 -17.75
N LEU A 1075 21.90 9.88 -19.07
CA LEU A 1075 20.75 9.89 -19.97
C LEU A 1075 20.18 8.50 -20.24
N ASN A 1076 21.02 7.47 -20.29
CA ASN A 1076 20.69 6.15 -20.81
C ASN A 1076 20.66 5.05 -19.73
N LYS A 1077 20.95 5.39 -18.46
CA LYS A 1077 20.96 4.44 -17.33
C LYS A 1077 20.50 5.10 -16.01
N SER A 1078 20.36 4.29 -14.97
CA SER A 1078 19.79 4.71 -13.68
C SER A 1078 20.75 5.59 -12.86
N ASP A 1079 22.02 5.21 -12.82
CA ASP A 1079 23.13 5.77 -12.05
C ASP A 1079 24.42 5.68 -12.87
N PHE A 1080 25.38 6.55 -12.57
CA PHE A 1080 26.72 6.43 -13.13
C PHE A 1080 27.47 5.27 -12.49
N GLU A 1081 28.47 4.76 -13.20
CA GLU A 1081 29.46 3.84 -12.66
C GLU A 1081 30.56 4.61 -11.92
N LYS A 1082 31.22 3.92 -10.99
CA LYS A 1082 32.38 4.46 -10.27
C LYS A 1082 33.54 4.63 -11.26
N GLY A 1083 34.12 5.83 -11.32
CA GLY A 1083 35.21 6.14 -12.24
C GLY A 1083 34.79 6.42 -13.69
N GLU A 1084 33.48 6.47 -13.97
CA GLU A 1084 32.98 6.73 -15.33
C GLU A 1084 33.48 8.08 -15.86
N LYS A 1085 34.03 8.08 -17.08
CA LYS A 1085 34.54 9.29 -17.75
C LYS A 1085 33.40 10.21 -18.20
N LEU A 1086 33.58 11.50 -17.98
CA LEU A 1086 32.70 12.57 -18.42
C LEU A 1086 33.45 13.48 -19.41
N ILE A 1087 32.79 14.51 -19.92
CA ILE A 1087 33.48 15.61 -20.61
C ILE A 1087 34.61 16.16 -19.75
N ASP A 1088 35.69 16.57 -20.40
CA ASP A 1088 36.97 16.89 -19.76
C ASP A 1088 36.83 17.88 -18.61
N ILE A 1089 35.96 18.88 -18.74
CA ILE A 1089 35.69 19.85 -17.67
C ILE A 1089 35.17 19.24 -16.36
N PHE A 1090 34.69 18.00 -16.37
CA PHE A 1090 34.20 17.27 -15.22
C PHE A 1090 35.01 16.01 -14.88
N ASP A 1091 36.09 15.70 -15.59
CA ASP A 1091 36.93 14.52 -15.37
C ASP A 1091 36.09 13.22 -15.29
N THR A 1092 36.12 12.53 -14.14
CA THR A 1092 35.39 11.29 -13.89
C THR A 1092 34.39 11.40 -12.75
N VAL A 1093 33.48 10.44 -12.67
CA VAL A 1093 32.66 10.20 -11.48
C VAL A 1093 33.55 9.60 -10.38
N PRO A 1094 33.44 10.05 -9.11
CA PRO A 1094 34.35 9.58 -8.05
C PRO A 1094 34.34 8.06 -7.87
N ASN A 1095 35.51 7.44 -7.68
CA ASN A 1095 35.63 5.99 -7.47
C ASN A 1095 34.92 5.48 -6.20
N SER A 1096 34.61 6.36 -5.25
CA SER A 1096 33.94 6.03 -3.99
C SER A 1096 32.41 5.98 -4.10
N THR A 1097 31.80 6.56 -5.13
CA THR A 1097 30.34 6.72 -5.21
C THR A 1097 29.84 6.77 -6.65
N THR A 1098 28.61 6.32 -6.87
CA THR A 1098 27.90 6.47 -8.17
C THR A 1098 27.27 7.86 -8.34
N GLN A 1099 27.39 8.74 -7.34
CA GLN A 1099 26.83 10.08 -7.38
C GLN A 1099 27.72 11.05 -8.17
N CYS A 1100 27.22 11.53 -9.31
CA CYS A 1100 27.87 12.60 -10.06
C CYS A 1100 27.45 13.97 -9.51
N VAL A 1101 28.34 14.59 -8.72
CA VAL A 1101 28.17 15.95 -8.19
C VAL A 1101 29.20 16.86 -8.82
N LYS A 1102 28.77 17.91 -9.54
CA LYS A 1102 29.66 18.82 -10.27
C LYS A 1102 29.26 20.28 -10.07
N GLY A 1103 30.25 21.17 -10.01
CA GLY A 1103 30.05 22.62 -9.97
C GLY A 1103 29.83 23.18 -11.36
N LEU A 1104 28.78 23.99 -11.53
CA LEU A 1104 28.46 24.64 -12.81
C LEU A 1104 28.85 26.13 -12.86
N ASN A 1105 29.36 26.70 -11.77
CA ASN A 1105 29.89 28.07 -11.79
C ASN A 1105 31.34 28.06 -12.32
N LYS A 1106 31.47 27.87 -13.64
CA LYS A 1106 32.73 27.86 -14.40
C LYS A 1106 32.60 28.82 -15.58
N SER A 1107 33.70 29.43 -16.02
CA SER A 1107 33.71 30.47 -17.07
C SER A 1107 33.70 29.90 -18.50
N ASN A 1108 34.14 28.66 -18.69
CA ASN A 1108 34.26 28.00 -20.00
C ASN A 1108 33.14 26.98 -20.26
N ILE A 1109 31.97 27.15 -19.64
CA ILE A 1109 30.82 26.28 -19.91
C ILE A 1109 29.66 27.02 -20.57
N SER A 1110 28.93 26.31 -21.43
CA SER A 1110 27.59 26.72 -21.89
C SER A 1110 26.57 25.68 -21.48
N ILE A 1111 25.43 26.14 -20.96
CA ILE A 1111 24.38 25.27 -20.43
C ILE A 1111 23.05 25.57 -21.12
N PHE A 1112 22.47 24.53 -21.74
CA PHE A 1112 21.11 24.59 -22.28
C PHE A 1112 20.19 23.60 -21.58
N LYS A 1113 18.98 24.03 -21.27
CA LYS A 1113 17.90 23.11 -20.91
C LYS A 1113 17.44 22.40 -22.18
N VAL A 1114 17.18 21.10 -22.09
CA VAL A 1114 16.67 20.31 -23.20
C VAL A 1114 15.32 19.73 -22.80
N LYS A 1115 14.28 20.03 -23.57
CA LYS A 1115 12.98 19.36 -23.44
C LYS A 1115 12.90 18.25 -24.46
N THR A 1116 12.21 17.17 -24.10
CA THR A 1116 11.83 16.13 -25.04
C THR A 1116 10.32 15.98 -25.07
N ASP A 1117 9.79 15.70 -26.26
CA ASP A 1117 8.47 15.10 -26.35
C ASP A 1117 8.48 13.66 -25.78
N VAL A 1118 7.34 12.97 -25.81
CA VAL A 1118 7.26 11.60 -25.28
C VAL A 1118 8.04 10.57 -26.12
N LEU A 1119 8.39 10.90 -27.37
CA LEU A 1119 9.17 10.07 -28.29
C LEU A 1119 10.69 10.31 -28.19
N GLY A 1120 11.12 11.30 -27.42
CA GLY A 1120 12.55 11.62 -27.21
C GLY A 1120 13.12 12.63 -28.19
N ASN A 1121 12.30 13.27 -29.03
CA ASN A 1121 12.78 14.34 -29.91
C ASN A 1121 13.16 15.56 -29.07
N LYS A 1122 14.38 16.08 -29.26
CA LYS A 1122 14.99 17.10 -28.39
C LYS A 1122 14.69 18.51 -28.90
N HIS A 1123 14.37 19.40 -27.97
CA HIS A 1123 14.23 20.85 -28.19
C HIS A 1123 15.12 21.60 -27.20
N PHE A 1124 16.09 22.37 -27.72
CA PHE A 1124 17.06 23.11 -26.91
C PHE A 1124 16.51 24.47 -26.51
N ILE A 1125 16.66 24.81 -25.22
CA ILE A 1125 16.15 26.04 -24.62
C ILE A 1125 17.31 26.76 -23.96
N LYS A 1126 17.66 27.92 -24.53
CA LYS A 1126 18.71 28.81 -24.00
C LYS A 1126 18.16 29.78 -22.96
N LYS A 1127 16.89 30.17 -23.08
CA LYS A 1127 16.14 31.05 -22.17
C LYS A 1127 14.65 30.67 -22.20
N GLU A 1128 14.02 30.53 -21.02
CA GLU A 1128 12.59 30.22 -20.87
C GLU A 1128 11.71 31.48 -20.73
N GLY A 1129 12.27 32.60 -20.27
CA GLY A 1129 11.57 33.87 -20.08
C GLY A 1129 12.46 34.89 -19.36
N ASP A 1130 11.94 36.09 -19.08
CA ASP A 1130 12.68 37.15 -18.39
C ASP A 1130 12.71 36.97 -16.86
N GLU A 1131 11.67 36.35 -16.31
CA GLU A 1131 11.54 36.10 -14.87
C GLU A 1131 11.18 34.64 -14.55
N PRO A 1132 11.57 34.14 -13.37
CA PRO A 1132 11.15 32.83 -12.89
C PRO A 1132 9.64 32.77 -12.63
N LYS A 1133 9.01 31.64 -12.95
CA LYS A 1133 7.58 31.45 -12.70
C LYS A 1133 7.30 31.16 -11.22
N LEU A 1134 6.66 32.11 -10.52
CA LEU A 1134 6.33 32.03 -9.08
C LEU A 1134 4.83 31.84 -8.75
N LYS A 1135 3.93 32.01 -9.73
CA LYS A 1135 2.49 31.76 -9.55
C LYS A 1135 2.13 30.32 -9.91
N PHE A 1136 1.60 29.57 -8.95
CA PHE A 1136 1.22 28.15 -9.13
C PHE A 1136 -0.30 28.01 -9.23
N LYS A 1137 -0.79 27.41 -10.31
CA LYS A 1137 -2.19 26.95 -10.39
C LYS A 1137 -2.30 25.64 -9.58
N LYS A 1138 -3.42 25.47 -8.86
CA LYS A 1138 -3.67 24.36 -7.94
C LYS A 1138 -3.86 23.03 -8.66
#